data_AF-A0A835WA48-F1
#
_entry.id   AF-A0A835WA48-F1
#
_cell.length_a   1.000
_cell.length_b   1.000
_cell.length_c   1.000
_cell.angle_alpha   90.00
_cell.angle_beta   90.00
_cell.angle_gamma   90.00
#
_symmetry.space_group_name_H-M   'P 1'
#
loop_
_entity.id
_entity.type
_entity.pdbx_description
1 polymer ?
#
loop_
_entity_poly.entity_id
_entity_poly.type
_entity_poly.pdbx_seq_one_letter_code
_entity_poly.pdbx_strand_id
1 'polypeptide(L)'
;MQQLLPAFVALVVTATACLSIGATANDQPKFVPHFDLLAAPVGKVTPPEHEWAQHLRDNLRADMAYWRQRAPLKTNTTMQLYEKLVDQKYTAIFKLVLIYKNRIYYPLRDDPQNPQPPLPCAPQVEAFYRHLQPMLERGDIQLPDVVFVHNVDDNMPRWCGPDKNCTAPLLSIIKTTDDVLGNDTDILIPQFLFLAKSTYHYPWHLKKDVAYFRGRPFCSHAWTNKFLPKCDTCCVRPWMAYLSMQDEEQGRGQSVLDVALLEPWQGSSSCMPKQAPIKTSVPLGNHTYYKYLLHLEGNTASFRLDLLLHTNSLVLYQNQPFLAHYTRSLQPNVHYVPFWNTTSRGMGMEDIYDVMQTVRHTDSVRPQDIQRIVRDAQNFAVKYLTATARARYLHDALQAYKSLFEDMDPFIEQMVARMRERGFRIPQDTGGAANDPAGFISAFDYLEAPVGNAPPAEHEWAQHLRENLDPDIAYWRQRGRLKANATMQLYEEVMKRQLTAVFKMVLIYKNKIYYPLRDDTHGQDPPLPCAPQIEAFYKHLQPLLDRGVVKMPDVLFVHNVEDNVPRWCGPDKNCTAPLLSIIKTLDDVKGDDTDILIPQFLFLAKSTYHYPWHLKKDVAFFRGRPFCSAWWDKKLQPKCDVICTRTWLAYLSMQDELEGRGQSVLDVALVEPWQGSSSCMPRSPSVKRGLPLANHTYYKYLIHLEGMTTSFRMDMLLHTNSLVLYQNQPFLAHFTRSLQPNVHYVPFWNTTTRGMGMEDIYDVMQTVRHTDSVRPQDIQRIVRDAQNFAVKYLTVPARARYLRDALQAYKSLFEDMDPFIEQMVARMRERGFRIPQ
;
A
#
# COMPACT_ATOMS: atom_id res chain seq x y z
N MET A 1 -62.30 6.98 27.70
CA MET A 1 -63.43 7.35 26.84
C MET A 1 -62.93 7.25 25.40
N GLN A 2 -63.11 6.09 24.76
CA GLN A 2 -64.22 5.78 23.84
C GLN A 2 -64.35 6.81 22.69
N GLN A 3 -64.51 6.49 21.40
CA GLN A 3 -64.30 5.32 20.54
C GLN A 3 -64.79 5.78 19.13
N LEU A 4 -64.37 5.09 18.07
CA LEU A 4 -65.10 4.86 16.79
C LEU A 4 -64.93 5.82 15.57
N LEU A 5 -64.17 5.29 14.60
CA LEU A 5 -64.35 5.29 13.13
C LEU A 5 -65.67 4.58 12.70
N PRO A 6 -66.21 4.73 11.46
CA PRO A 6 -65.71 4.12 10.18
C PRO A 6 -65.89 5.01 8.92
N ALA A 7 -65.14 4.95 7.80
CA ALA A 7 -64.76 3.91 6.82
C ALA A 7 -65.71 3.75 5.59
N PHE A 8 -65.12 3.37 4.44
CA PHE A 8 -65.62 2.99 3.10
C PHE A 8 -65.57 4.07 1.97
N VAL A 9 -64.89 3.96 0.81
CA VAL A 9 -64.24 2.93 -0.07
C VAL A 9 -64.97 2.82 -1.42
N ALA A 10 -64.21 2.98 -2.53
CA ALA A 10 -64.32 2.28 -3.82
C ALA A 10 -63.07 2.69 -4.66
N LEU A 11 -62.08 1.90 -5.08
CA LEU A 11 -61.91 0.49 -5.51
C LEU A 11 -62.37 0.22 -6.95
N VAL A 12 -61.40 -0.18 -7.80
CA VAL A 12 -61.40 -1.22 -8.88
C VAL A 12 -60.13 -0.97 -9.77
N VAL A 13 -59.04 -1.78 -9.77
CA VAL A 13 -58.83 -3.21 -10.16
C VAL A 13 -58.74 -3.32 -11.71
N THR A 14 -57.77 -3.95 -12.41
CA THR A 14 -56.96 -5.19 -12.23
C THR A 14 -55.88 -5.29 -13.32
N ALA A 15 -54.76 -5.98 -13.05
CA ALA A 15 -54.24 -7.10 -13.87
C ALA A 15 -53.15 -7.92 -13.14
N THR A 16 -53.55 -9.13 -12.73
CA THR A 16 -52.81 -10.31 -12.20
C THR A 16 -51.97 -10.99 -13.30
N ALA A 17 -50.93 -11.82 -13.07
CA ALA A 17 -50.89 -13.09 -12.30
C ALA A 17 -49.41 -13.57 -12.12
N CYS A 18 -48.97 -13.94 -10.89
CA CYS A 18 -48.75 -15.30 -10.34
C CYS A 18 -47.63 -16.17 -10.97
N LEU A 19 -46.62 -16.54 -10.16
CA LEU A 19 -46.46 -17.92 -9.61
C LEU A 19 -45.33 -18.03 -8.56
N SER A 20 -45.74 -18.48 -7.36
CA SER A 20 -45.07 -19.13 -6.21
C SER A 20 -43.61 -19.63 -6.35
N ILE A 21 -42.78 -19.67 -5.29
CA ILE A 21 -42.74 -20.75 -4.28
C ILE A 21 -41.98 -20.33 -2.99
N GLY A 22 -42.60 -20.62 -1.83
CA GLY A 22 -41.96 -21.24 -0.65
C GLY A 22 -40.98 -20.44 0.23
N ALA A 23 -41.51 -19.76 1.25
CA ALA A 23 -40.72 -19.35 2.42
C ALA A 23 -40.72 -20.49 3.46
N THR A 24 -39.54 -21.04 3.76
CA THR A 24 -39.31 -21.85 4.98
C THR A 24 -38.81 -20.94 6.09
N ALA A 25 -39.49 -20.96 7.22
CA ALA A 25 -39.09 -20.29 8.45
C ALA A 25 -37.88 -21.03 9.05
N ASN A 26 -36.65 -20.65 8.68
CA ASN A 26 -35.46 -20.92 9.50
C ASN A 26 -34.19 -20.09 9.18
N ASP A 27 -34.32 -18.93 8.56
CA ASP A 27 -33.19 -18.01 8.41
C ASP A 27 -33.31 -16.86 9.40
N GLN A 28 -32.80 -17.08 10.62
CA GLN A 28 -32.21 -15.93 11.32
C GLN A 28 -30.98 -15.51 10.50
N PRO A 29 -30.86 -14.24 10.07
CA PRO A 29 -29.61 -13.77 9.51
C PRO A 29 -28.56 -13.86 10.62
N LYS A 30 -27.72 -14.89 10.56
CA LYS A 30 -26.46 -14.92 11.31
C LYS A 30 -25.64 -13.74 10.82
N PHE A 31 -25.79 -12.62 11.50
CA PHE A 31 -24.90 -11.48 11.36
C PHE A 31 -23.55 -11.92 11.94
N VAL A 32 -22.74 -12.58 11.12
CA VAL A 32 -21.31 -12.77 11.39
C VAL A 32 -20.66 -11.48 10.92
N PRO A 33 -20.16 -10.60 11.81
CA PRO A 33 -19.42 -9.43 11.37
C PRO A 33 -18.11 -9.92 10.74
N HIS A 34 -18.12 -10.11 9.43
CA HIS A 34 -16.90 -10.22 8.65
C HIS A 34 -16.27 -8.82 8.63
N PHE A 35 -15.35 -8.58 9.55
CA PHE A 35 -14.38 -7.51 9.42
C PHE A 35 -13.62 -7.71 8.11
N ASP A 36 -13.74 -6.77 7.18
CA ASP A 36 -12.95 -6.83 5.95
C ASP A 36 -11.46 -6.66 6.29
N LEU A 37 -10.72 -7.72 6.00
CA LEU A 37 -9.28 -7.76 5.81
C LEU A 37 -8.72 -6.43 5.26
N LEU A 38 -7.81 -5.79 6.00
CA LEU A 38 -7.06 -4.65 5.48
C LEU A 38 -5.90 -5.17 4.62
N ALA A 39 -6.00 -4.95 3.31
CA ALA A 39 -4.93 -5.25 2.35
C ALA A 39 -4.25 -3.94 1.92
N ALA A 40 -3.00 -3.72 2.34
CA ALA A 40 -2.21 -2.58 1.87
C ALA A 40 -1.26 -3.05 0.77
N PRO A 41 -1.19 -2.40 -0.41
CA PRO A 41 -0.27 -2.78 -1.49
C PRO A 41 1.19 -2.89 -1.02
N VAL A 42 1.90 -3.95 -1.39
CA VAL A 42 3.32 -4.08 -1.05
C VAL A 42 4.12 -3.05 -1.83
N GLY A 43 4.89 -2.24 -1.11
CA GLY A 43 5.68 -1.18 -1.68
C GLY A 43 7.01 -1.52 -2.28
N LYS A 44 7.63 -0.49 -2.87
CA LYS A 44 9.08 -0.43 -3.08
C LYS A 44 9.73 0.14 -1.83
N VAL A 45 9.99 -0.71 -0.85
CA VAL A 45 10.84 -0.36 0.30
C VAL A 45 12.26 -0.79 -0.06
N THR A 46 13.16 0.16 -0.24
CA THR A 46 14.57 -0.13 -0.48
C THR A 46 15.29 -0.20 0.86
N PRO A 47 15.82 -1.36 1.27
CA PRO A 47 16.61 -1.43 2.49
C PRO A 47 17.90 -0.61 2.35
N PRO A 48 18.44 -0.08 3.45
CA PRO A 48 19.74 0.58 3.44
C PRO A 48 20.83 -0.36 2.93
N GLU A 49 21.80 0.17 2.19
CA GLU A 49 22.84 -0.65 1.55
C GLU A 49 23.63 -1.54 2.51
N HIS A 50 23.86 -1.09 3.76
CA HIS A 50 24.53 -1.92 4.76
C HIS A 50 23.68 -3.11 5.22
N GLU A 51 22.35 -2.96 5.32
CA GLU A 51 21.44 -4.06 5.63
C GLU A 51 21.33 -5.02 4.44
N TRP A 52 21.24 -4.48 3.21
CA TRP A 52 21.25 -5.30 1.99
C TRP A 52 22.56 -6.11 1.87
N ALA A 53 23.70 -5.49 2.13
CA ALA A 53 24.99 -6.17 2.15
C ALA A 53 25.05 -7.26 3.23
N GLN A 54 24.42 -7.07 4.40
CA GLN A 54 24.30 -8.14 5.40
C GLN A 54 23.43 -9.28 4.88
N HIS A 55 22.29 -8.97 4.26
CA HIS A 55 21.41 -9.96 3.66
C HIS A 55 22.14 -10.83 2.61
N LEU A 56 22.95 -10.21 1.75
CA LEU A 56 23.81 -10.94 0.80
C LEU A 56 24.92 -11.75 1.49
N ARG A 57 25.48 -11.26 2.61
CA ARG A 57 26.48 -12.02 3.38
C ARG A 57 25.89 -13.28 3.99
N ASP A 58 24.71 -13.20 4.57
CA ASP A 58 24.06 -14.33 5.23
C ASP A 58 23.65 -15.41 4.23
N ASN A 59 23.17 -15.02 3.05
CA ASN A 59 22.59 -15.95 2.08
C ASN A 59 23.55 -16.23 0.92
N LEU A 60 23.72 -15.26 0.01
CA LEU A 60 24.47 -15.45 -1.23
C LEU A 60 25.94 -15.82 -0.97
N ARG A 61 26.64 -15.10 -0.08
CA ARG A 61 28.06 -15.37 0.19
C ARG A 61 28.29 -16.78 0.74
N ALA A 62 27.37 -17.29 1.54
CA ALA A 62 27.42 -18.66 2.05
C ALA A 62 27.31 -19.68 0.91
N ASP A 63 26.39 -19.47 -0.03
CA ASP A 63 26.22 -20.35 -1.19
C ASP A 63 27.41 -20.29 -2.17
N MET A 64 28.03 -19.12 -2.30
CA MET A 64 29.21 -18.92 -3.15
C MET A 64 30.49 -19.56 -2.58
N ALA A 65 30.54 -19.86 -1.27
CA ALA A 65 31.77 -20.25 -0.59
C ALA A 65 32.42 -21.51 -1.17
N TYR A 66 31.61 -22.54 -1.45
CA TYR A 66 32.07 -23.79 -2.05
C TYR A 66 32.68 -23.57 -3.43
N TRP A 67 32.01 -22.80 -4.28
CA TRP A 67 32.42 -22.59 -5.67
C TRP A 67 33.60 -21.64 -5.83
N ARG A 68 33.76 -20.66 -4.92
CA ARG A 68 34.93 -19.78 -4.92
C ARG A 68 36.25 -20.53 -4.73
N GLN A 69 36.23 -21.65 -4.01
CA GLN A 69 37.42 -22.51 -3.86
C GLN A 69 37.76 -23.29 -5.13
N ARG A 70 36.81 -23.41 -6.06
CA ARG A 70 36.95 -24.13 -7.34
C ARG A 70 37.11 -23.20 -8.53
N ALA A 71 36.99 -21.89 -8.31
CA ALA A 71 37.16 -20.87 -9.34
C ALA A 71 38.66 -20.69 -9.71
N PRO A 72 38.98 -20.22 -10.93
CA PRO A 72 38.05 -19.92 -12.01
C PRO A 72 37.48 -21.19 -12.67
N LEU A 73 36.19 -21.16 -12.99
CA LEU A 73 35.47 -22.19 -13.73
C LEU A 73 35.47 -21.86 -15.23
N LYS A 74 35.25 -22.88 -16.06
CA LYS A 74 35.03 -22.72 -17.51
C LYS A 74 33.56 -22.80 -17.84
N THR A 75 33.05 -21.89 -18.66
CA THR A 75 31.61 -21.76 -18.94
C THR A 75 31.05 -23.01 -19.64
N ASN A 76 31.88 -23.75 -20.37
CA ASN A 76 31.49 -25.04 -20.94
C ASN A 76 31.06 -26.09 -19.88
N THR A 77 31.53 -25.97 -18.62
CA THR A 77 31.10 -26.90 -17.56
C THR A 77 29.64 -26.71 -17.17
N THR A 78 29.05 -25.53 -17.42
CA THR A 78 27.61 -25.26 -17.28
C THR A 78 26.80 -26.04 -18.32
N MET A 79 27.30 -26.17 -19.55
CA MET A 79 26.67 -26.98 -20.60
C MET A 79 26.71 -28.47 -20.23
N GLN A 80 27.87 -28.96 -19.78
CA GLN A 80 28.03 -30.35 -19.32
C GLN A 80 27.09 -30.68 -18.15
N LEU A 81 26.91 -29.74 -17.22
CA LEU A 81 25.95 -29.90 -16.12
C LEU A 81 24.52 -30.00 -16.66
N TYR A 82 24.13 -29.11 -17.58
CA TYR A 82 22.79 -29.13 -18.17
C TYR A 82 22.52 -30.47 -18.87
N GLU A 83 23.43 -30.91 -19.74
CA GLU A 83 23.34 -32.19 -20.46
C GLU A 83 23.16 -33.37 -19.50
N LYS A 84 23.96 -33.44 -18.44
CA LYS A 84 23.86 -34.47 -17.40
C LYS A 84 22.48 -34.48 -16.70
N LEU A 85 21.89 -33.31 -16.46
CA LEU A 85 20.60 -33.19 -15.77
C LEU A 85 19.42 -33.52 -16.68
N VAL A 86 19.46 -33.14 -17.96
CA VAL A 86 18.34 -33.37 -18.90
C VAL A 86 18.34 -34.76 -19.53
N ASP A 87 19.47 -35.47 -19.59
CA ASP A 87 19.54 -36.88 -20.02
C ASP A 87 18.61 -37.79 -19.19
N GLN A 88 18.29 -37.36 -17.97
CA GLN A 88 17.36 -38.04 -17.07
C GLN A 88 15.86 -37.71 -17.33
N LYS A 89 15.53 -37.08 -18.47
CA LYS A 89 14.16 -36.68 -18.89
C LYS A 89 13.47 -35.60 -18.05
N TYR A 90 14.21 -34.86 -17.21
CA TYR A 90 13.67 -33.78 -16.36
C TYR A 90 13.60 -32.40 -17.04
N THR A 91 13.20 -32.35 -18.31
CA THR A 91 13.24 -31.12 -19.12
C THR A 91 12.24 -30.05 -18.69
N ALA A 92 11.24 -30.38 -17.87
CA ALA A 92 10.26 -29.42 -17.36
C ALA A 92 10.80 -28.51 -16.23
N ILE A 93 11.73 -29.02 -15.43
CA ILE A 93 12.23 -28.39 -14.19
C ILE A 93 13.65 -27.83 -14.32
N PHE A 94 14.44 -28.31 -15.29
CA PHE A 94 15.74 -27.72 -15.64
C PHE A 94 15.64 -26.95 -16.95
N LYS A 95 16.09 -25.70 -16.94
CA LYS A 95 16.24 -24.90 -18.16
C LYS A 95 17.63 -24.29 -18.22
N LEU A 96 18.28 -24.43 -19.39
CA LEU A 96 19.41 -23.58 -19.72
C LEU A 96 18.86 -22.19 -20.06
N VAL A 97 19.30 -21.17 -19.33
CA VAL A 97 18.86 -19.79 -19.47
C VAL A 97 20.05 -18.94 -19.86
N LEU A 98 19.87 -18.13 -20.90
CA LEU A 98 20.79 -17.07 -21.28
C LEU A 98 20.13 -15.73 -20.99
N ILE A 99 20.79 -14.90 -20.18
CA ILE A 99 20.49 -13.47 -20.14
C ILE A 99 21.54 -12.78 -20.99
N TYR A 100 21.07 -12.03 -21.99
CA TYR A 100 21.94 -11.28 -22.90
C TYR A 100 21.31 -9.95 -23.25
N LYS A 101 22.05 -8.85 -23.08
CA LYS A 101 21.59 -7.48 -23.33
C LYS A 101 20.24 -7.20 -22.66
N ASN A 102 20.16 -7.57 -21.38
CA ASN A 102 18.98 -7.40 -20.54
C ASN A 102 17.70 -8.07 -21.10
N ARG A 103 17.83 -9.25 -21.71
CA ARG A 103 16.69 -10.07 -22.17
C ARG A 103 16.93 -11.55 -21.87
N ILE A 104 15.86 -12.28 -21.60
CA ILE A 104 15.90 -13.72 -21.30
C ILE A 104 15.74 -14.51 -22.60
N TYR A 105 16.63 -15.49 -22.79
CA TYR A 105 16.60 -16.43 -23.91
C TYR A 105 16.76 -17.86 -23.42
N TYR A 106 16.22 -18.80 -24.20
CA TYR A 106 16.36 -20.24 -24.02
C TYR A 106 17.16 -20.80 -25.20
N PRO A 107 18.50 -20.93 -25.08
CA PRO A 107 19.40 -21.13 -26.22
C PRO A 107 19.18 -22.45 -26.96
N LEU A 108 18.58 -23.45 -26.31
CA LEU A 108 18.39 -24.79 -26.88
C LEU A 108 16.97 -25.05 -27.40
N ARG A 109 16.09 -24.04 -27.45
CA ARG A 109 14.75 -24.23 -28.04
C ARG A 109 14.81 -24.52 -29.54
N ASP A 110 13.79 -25.21 -30.06
CA ASP A 110 13.66 -25.52 -31.48
C ASP A 110 12.94 -24.41 -32.29
N ASP A 111 12.17 -23.55 -31.63
CA ASP A 111 11.34 -22.49 -32.22
C ASP A 111 11.89 -21.07 -31.91
N PRO A 112 12.96 -20.60 -32.58
CA PRO A 112 13.74 -19.41 -32.21
C PRO A 112 12.96 -18.08 -32.22
N GLN A 113 11.77 -18.03 -32.82
CA GLN A 113 10.91 -16.84 -32.87
C GLN A 113 10.04 -16.66 -31.63
N ASN A 114 9.82 -17.72 -30.87
CA ASN A 114 9.01 -17.67 -29.67
C ASN A 114 9.91 -17.22 -28.51
N PRO A 115 9.52 -16.21 -27.71
CA PRO A 115 10.33 -15.77 -26.58
C PRO A 115 9.95 -16.47 -25.27
N GLN A 116 8.82 -17.20 -25.23
CA GLN A 116 8.31 -17.88 -24.02
C GLN A 116 9.12 -19.14 -23.67
N PRO A 117 9.18 -19.57 -22.41
CA PRO A 117 9.91 -20.79 -22.04
C PRO A 117 9.50 -22.03 -22.85
N PRO A 118 10.44 -22.92 -23.25
CA PRO A 118 10.13 -24.11 -24.05
C PRO A 118 9.35 -25.16 -23.24
N LEU A 119 8.37 -25.81 -23.89
CA LEU A 119 7.56 -26.88 -23.30
C LEU A 119 8.25 -28.26 -23.37
N PRO A 120 8.01 -29.17 -22.41
CA PRO A 120 7.23 -28.97 -21.20
C PRO A 120 7.94 -28.00 -20.24
N CYS A 121 7.17 -27.25 -19.45
CA CYS A 121 7.69 -26.18 -18.59
C CYS A 121 6.94 -26.18 -17.26
N ALA A 122 7.67 -26.15 -16.15
CA ALA A 122 7.08 -26.00 -14.83
C ALA A 122 6.56 -24.55 -14.62
N PRO A 123 5.46 -24.36 -13.85
CA PRO A 123 4.88 -23.03 -13.61
C PRO A 123 5.87 -22.00 -13.05
N GLN A 124 6.86 -22.45 -12.29
CA GLN A 124 7.92 -21.62 -11.70
C GLN A 124 8.79 -20.95 -12.77
N VAL A 125 9.14 -21.67 -13.85
CA VAL A 125 9.91 -21.11 -14.97
C VAL A 125 9.06 -20.11 -15.76
N GLU A 126 7.79 -20.43 -15.97
CA GLU A 126 6.86 -19.50 -16.61
C GLU A 126 6.69 -18.21 -15.79
N ALA A 127 6.54 -18.32 -14.47
CA ALA A 127 6.43 -17.18 -13.58
C ALA A 127 7.71 -16.33 -13.57
N PHE A 128 8.89 -16.98 -13.55
CA PHE A 128 10.19 -16.30 -13.69
C PHE A 128 10.22 -15.42 -14.95
N TYR A 129 9.86 -15.98 -16.11
CA TYR A 129 9.83 -15.22 -17.36
C TYR A 129 8.78 -14.11 -17.36
N ARG A 130 7.51 -14.43 -17.01
CA ARG A 130 6.38 -13.49 -17.04
C ARG A 130 6.59 -12.28 -16.13
N HIS A 131 7.26 -12.44 -15.00
CA HIS A 131 7.53 -11.34 -14.07
C HIS A 131 8.80 -10.57 -14.40
N LEU A 132 9.88 -11.26 -14.78
CA LEU A 132 11.18 -10.64 -14.96
C LEU A 132 11.32 -9.97 -16.33
N GLN A 133 10.92 -10.63 -17.43
CA GLN A 133 11.10 -10.10 -18.78
C GLN A 133 10.52 -8.67 -18.95
N PRO A 134 9.29 -8.36 -18.48
CA PRO A 134 8.77 -6.99 -18.56
C PRO A 134 9.55 -5.97 -17.71
N MET A 135 10.16 -6.40 -16.60
CA MET A 135 11.02 -5.51 -15.79
C MET A 135 12.30 -5.16 -16.53
N LEU A 136 12.89 -6.12 -17.24
CA LEU A 136 14.09 -5.90 -18.04
C LEU A 136 13.81 -5.00 -19.25
N GLU A 137 12.69 -5.22 -19.94
CA GLU A 137 12.26 -4.43 -21.09
C GLU A 137 11.96 -2.97 -20.74
N ARG A 138 11.42 -2.71 -19.55
CA ARG A 138 11.21 -1.35 -19.04
C ARG A 138 12.47 -0.69 -18.50
N GLY A 139 13.56 -1.43 -18.34
CA GLY A 139 14.77 -0.94 -17.68
C GLY A 139 14.61 -0.75 -16.16
N ASP A 140 13.63 -1.41 -15.53
CA ASP A 140 13.44 -1.35 -14.07
C ASP A 140 14.61 -2.00 -13.32
N ILE A 141 15.29 -2.93 -13.97
CA ILE A 141 16.49 -3.60 -13.51
C ILE A 141 17.37 -3.98 -14.71
N GLN A 142 18.67 -3.95 -14.51
CA GLN A 142 19.65 -4.43 -15.48
C GLN A 142 20.31 -5.69 -14.94
N LEU A 143 20.33 -6.78 -15.70
CA LEU A 143 20.99 -8.03 -15.34
C LEU A 143 22.25 -8.24 -16.18
N PRO A 144 23.29 -8.90 -15.64
CA PRO A 144 24.51 -9.17 -16.38
C PRO A 144 24.28 -10.18 -17.50
N ASP A 145 25.10 -10.12 -18.55
CA ASP A 145 25.15 -11.17 -19.57
C ASP A 145 25.71 -12.46 -18.94
N VAL A 146 24.90 -13.51 -18.89
CA VAL A 146 25.20 -14.76 -18.17
C VAL A 146 24.42 -15.94 -18.75
N VAL A 147 25.05 -17.11 -18.83
CA VAL A 147 24.39 -18.39 -19.12
C VAL A 147 24.46 -19.31 -17.90
N PHE A 148 23.33 -19.91 -17.54
CA PHE A 148 23.22 -20.75 -16.35
C PHE A 148 22.13 -21.80 -16.45
N VAL A 149 22.20 -22.81 -15.58
CA VAL A 149 21.13 -23.80 -15.42
C VAL A 149 20.19 -23.37 -14.30
N HIS A 150 18.93 -23.11 -14.64
CA HIS A 150 17.85 -22.81 -13.70
C HIS A 150 17.14 -24.10 -13.30
N ASN A 151 17.21 -24.43 -12.02
CA ASN A 151 16.50 -25.53 -11.38
C ASN A 151 15.31 -25.01 -10.58
N VAL A 152 14.11 -25.47 -10.93
CA VAL A 152 12.88 -25.16 -10.21
C VAL A 152 12.24 -26.35 -9.51
N ASP A 153 12.95 -27.47 -9.39
CA ASP A 153 12.43 -28.65 -8.71
C ASP A 153 12.22 -28.38 -7.22
N ASP A 154 10.99 -28.66 -6.76
CA ASP A 154 10.57 -28.57 -5.38
C ASP A 154 10.16 -29.93 -4.80
N ASN A 155 10.37 -31.03 -5.53
CA ASN A 155 10.03 -32.40 -5.12
C ASN A 155 11.23 -33.20 -4.64
N MET A 156 12.40 -32.98 -5.23
CA MET A 156 13.64 -33.63 -4.83
C MET A 156 14.75 -32.60 -4.70
N PRO A 157 15.21 -32.29 -3.48
CA PRO A 157 16.43 -31.50 -3.34
C PRO A 157 17.66 -32.40 -3.57
N ARG A 158 18.84 -31.78 -3.66
CA ARG A 158 20.15 -32.46 -3.82
C ARG A 158 20.53 -32.95 -5.22
N TRP A 159 20.25 -32.13 -6.22
CA TRP A 159 20.82 -32.32 -7.55
C TRP A 159 22.34 -32.11 -7.58
N CYS A 160 22.85 -31.19 -6.74
CA CYS A 160 24.27 -30.91 -6.58
C CYS A 160 24.74 -30.96 -5.12
N GLY A 161 24.83 -32.16 -4.55
CA GLY A 161 25.54 -32.41 -3.30
C GLY A 161 27.07 -32.52 -3.48
N PRO A 162 27.87 -32.43 -2.40
CA PRO A 162 29.32 -32.63 -2.46
C PRO A 162 29.70 -34.02 -3.03
N ASP A 163 28.83 -35.01 -2.87
CA ASP A 163 28.93 -36.37 -3.39
C ASP A 163 28.57 -36.51 -4.88
N LYS A 164 27.90 -35.52 -5.49
CA LYS A 164 27.39 -35.60 -6.88
C LYS A 164 28.37 -35.13 -7.95
N ASN A 165 29.50 -34.56 -7.53
CA ASN A 165 30.56 -34.02 -8.38
C ASN A 165 30.02 -33.15 -9.54
N CYS A 166 29.23 -32.12 -9.21
CA CYS A 166 28.74 -31.17 -10.20
C CYS A 166 29.89 -30.35 -10.81
N THR A 167 29.84 -30.14 -12.13
CA THR A 167 30.88 -29.48 -12.92
C THR A 167 30.79 -27.95 -12.87
N ALA A 168 29.62 -27.42 -12.53
CA ALA A 168 29.32 -25.99 -12.36
C ALA A 168 28.28 -25.80 -11.24
N PRO A 169 28.11 -24.57 -10.71
CA PRO A 169 27.02 -24.27 -9.79
C PRO A 169 25.66 -24.36 -10.47
N LEU A 170 24.72 -25.05 -9.84
CA LEU A 170 23.29 -25.06 -10.18
C LEU A 170 22.59 -23.90 -9.48
N LEU A 171 21.76 -23.12 -10.19
CA LEU A 171 20.94 -22.06 -9.57
C LEU A 171 19.54 -22.60 -9.29
N SER A 172 19.21 -22.69 -8.01
CA SER A 172 18.03 -23.40 -7.52
C SER A 172 17.13 -22.50 -6.67
N ILE A 173 15.83 -22.74 -6.68
CA ILE A 173 14.88 -22.00 -5.82
C ILE A 173 14.85 -22.51 -4.37
N ILE A 174 15.30 -23.75 -4.16
CA ILE A 174 15.35 -24.44 -2.86
C ILE A 174 16.63 -25.26 -2.78
N LYS A 175 17.16 -25.45 -1.58
CA LYS A 175 18.22 -26.42 -1.31
C LYS A 175 18.15 -27.01 0.10
N THR A 176 18.90 -28.08 0.33
CA THR A 176 18.99 -28.77 1.62
C THR A 176 20.30 -28.52 2.35
N THR A 177 20.23 -28.39 3.67
CA THR A 177 21.38 -28.39 4.58
C THR A 177 21.27 -29.49 5.61
N ASP A 178 22.38 -29.73 6.33
CA ASP A 178 22.46 -30.65 7.48
C ASP A 178 22.14 -32.11 7.14
N ASP A 179 22.40 -32.50 5.90
CA ASP A 179 22.32 -33.88 5.47
C ASP A 179 23.62 -34.64 5.79
N VAL A 180 23.51 -35.95 6.07
CA VAL A 180 24.62 -36.87 6.37
C VAL A 180 25.74 -36.82 5.31
N LEU A 181 25.43 -36.65 4.01
CA LEU A 181 26.44 -36.55 2.95
C LEU A 181 26.87 -35.10 2.62
N GLY A 182 26.48 -34.13 3.45
CA GLY A 182 26.83 -32.71 3.32
C GLY A 182 25.78 -31.85 2.60
N ASN A 183 25.96 -30.53 2.71
CA ASN A 183 25.02 -29.51 2.22
C ASN A 183 25.00 -29.39 0.69
N ASP A 184 23.82 -29.10 0.14
CA ASP A 184 23.67 -28.76 -1.28
C ASP A 184 24.56 -27.57 -1.66
N THR A 185 25.28 -27.74 -2.77
CA THR A 185 26.23 -26.77 -3.32
C THR A 185 25.54 -25.75 -4.22
N ASP A 186 24.24 -25.89 -4.45
CA ASP A 186 23.40 -24.98 -5.21
C ASP A 186 23.48 -23.53 -4.70
N ILE A 187 23.43 -22.58 -5.65
CA ILE A 187 23.29 -21.15 -5.40
C ILE A 187 21.81 -20.80 -5.43
N LEU A 188 21.27 -20.29 -4.31
CA LEU A 188 19.85 -20.00 -4.24
C LEU A 188 19.49 -18.73 -5.00
N ILE A 189 18.42 -18.80 -5.79
CA ILE A 189 17.77 -17.65 -6.43
C ILE A 189 16.28 -17.56 -6.07
N PRO A 190 15.67 -16.38 -6.21
CA PRO A 190 14.26 -16.20 -5.86
C PRO A 190 13.31 -16.91 -6.82
N GLN A 191 12.25 -17.50 -6.25
CA GLN A 191 11.06 -17.90 -7.00
C GLN A 191 10.17 -16.68 -7.32
N PHE A 192 9.41 -16.73 -8.41
CA PHE A 192 8.49 -15.67 -8.83
C PHE A 192 7.03 -16.14 -8.97
N LEU A 193 6.73 -17.39 -8.62
CA LEU A 193 5.40 -17.98 -8.74
C LEU A 193 4.43 -17.43 -7.68
N PHE A 194 4.89 -17.33 -6.44
CA PHE A 194 4.11 -16.80 -5.33
C PHE A 194 4.69 -15.45 -4.90
N LEU A 195 3.97 -14.38 -5.25
CA LEU A 195 4.34 -13.00 -4.91
C LEU A 195 3.23 -12.38 -4.06
N ALA A 196 3.61 -11.83 -2.90
CA ALA A 196 2.70 -11.04 -2.10
C ALA A 196 2.39 -9.71 -2.81
N LYS A 197 1.11 -9.47 -3.08
CA LYS A 197 0.62 -8.19 -3.64
C LYS A 197 0.33 -7.16 -2.56
N SER A 198 0.04 -7.63 -1.35
CA SER A 198 -0.35 -6.79 -0.22
C SER A 198 0.24 -7.31 1.10
N THR A 199 0.48 -6.41 2.05
CA THR A 199 0.52 -6.79 3.47
C THR A 199 -0.90 -6.90 3.98
N TYR A 200 -1.13 -7.89 4.84
CA TYR A 200 -2.48 -8.20 5.35
C TYR A 200 -2.55 -7.93 6.84
N HIS A 201 -3.56 -7.16 7.24
CA HIS A 201 -3.75 -6.76 8.62
C HIS A 201 -5.14 -7.09 9.13
N TYR A 202 -5.18 -7.67 10.33
CA TYR A 202 -6.37 -7.87 11.13
C TYR A 202 -6.07 -7.53 12.60
N PRO A 203 -6.95 -6.81 13.33
CA PRO A 203 -6.63 -6.39 14.69
C PRO A 203 -6.30 -7.56 15.61
N TRP A 204 -5.13 -7.51 16.27
CA TRP A 204 -4.59 -8.64 17.04
C TRP A 204 -5.54 -9.21 18.09
N HIS A 205 -6.23 -8.34 18.84
CA HIS A 205 -7.17 -8.72 19.90
C HIS A 205 -8.45 -9.41 19.38
N LEU A 206 -8.73 -9.28 18.07
CA LEU A 206 -9.87 -9.95 17.42
C LEU A 206 -9.48 -11.25 16.74
N LYS A 207 -8.18 -11.53 16.62
CA LYS A 207 -7.69 -12.77 16.04
C LYS A 207 -8.06 -13.93 16.95
N LYS A 208 -8.45 -15.04 16.34
CA LYS A 208 -8.61 -16.31 17.02
C LYS A 208 -7.28 -16.72 17.64
N ASP A 209 -7.32 -16.97 18.94
CA ASP A 209 -6.20 -17.49 19.71
C ASP A 209 -6.07 -19.00 19.44
N VAL A 210 -5.52 -19.38 18.29
CA VAL A 210 -5.29 -20.77 17.88
C VAL A 210 -4.18 -20.81 16.82
N ALA A 211 -3.38 -21.87 16.80
CA ALA A 211 -2.43 -22.15 15.73
C ALA A 211 -3.14 -22.75 14.52
N TYR A 212 -2.96 -22.10 13.37
CA TYR A 212 -3.77 -22.34 12.19
C TYR A 212 -2.95 -22.78 10.97
N PHE A 213 -3.49 -23.75 10.22
CA PHE A 213 -2.98 -24.16 8.93
C PHE A 213 -4.07 -24.76 8.02
N ARG A 214 -3.99 -24.44 6.72
CA ARG A 214 -4.71 -25.13 5.64
C ARG A 214 -3.76 -25.38 4.48
N GLY A 215 -3.64 -26.63 4.05
CA GLY A 215 -2.77 -26.98 2.93
C GLY A 215 -2.92 -28.43 2.47
N ARG A 216 -2.35 -28.71 1.31
CA ARG A 216 -2.25 -30.08 0.78
C ARG A 216 -1.30 -30.93 1.64
N PRO A 217 -1.44 -32.27 1.65
CA PRO A 217 -0.69 -33.17 2.52
C PRO A 217 0.77 -33.44 2.06
N PHE A 218 1.36 -32.54 1.26
CA PHE A 218 2.77 -32.62 0.90
C PHE A 218 3.67 -32.50 2.12
N CYS A 219 4.70 -33.35 2.22
CA CYS A 219 5.69 -33.31 3.28
C CYS A 219 6.98 -33.96 2.79
N SER A 220 8.06 -33.68 3.52
CA SER A 220 9.33 -34.34 3.30
C SER A 220 9.40 -35.62 4.14
N HIS A 221 10.29 -36.54 3.74
CA HIS A 221 10.68 -37.68 4.57
C HIS A 221 11.98 -37.40 5.36
N ALA A 222 12.39 -36.13 5.46
CA ALA A 222 13.65 -35.74 6.09
C ALA A 222 13.71 -36.14 7.59
N TRP A 223 12.55 -36.27 8.22
CA TRP A 223 12.43 -36.58 9.64
C TRP A 223 12.30 -38.07 9.95
N THR A 224 12.04 -38.92 8.95
CA THR A 224 11.71 -40.34 9.17
C THR A 224 12.78 -41.07 9.99
N ASN A 225 14.05 -40.96 9.58
CA ASN A 225 15.16 -41.64 10.26
C ASN A 225 15.34 -41.22 11.72
N LYS A 226 14.95 -39.98 12.05
CA LYS A 226 15.09 -39.43 13.40
C LYS A 226 14.10 -40.06 14.39
N PHE A 227 12.92 -40.44 13.90
CA PHE A 227 11.82 -40.90 14.75
C PHE A 227 11.59 -42.42 14.70
N LEU A 228 12.34 -43.13 13.86
CA LEU A 228 12.39 -44.60 13.89
C LEU A 228 12.97 -45.11 15.22
N PRO A 229 12.49 -46.26 15.73
CA PRO A 229 11.39 -47.08 15.22
C PRO A 229 10.00 -46.63 15.72
N LYS A 230 9.90 -45.55 16.50
CA LYS A 230 8.68 -45.14 17.20
C LYS A 230 7.58 -44.63 16.25
N CYS A 231 7.96 -44.00 15.15
CA CYS A 231 7.06 -43.71 14.04
C CYS A 231 7.74 -43.98 12.70
N ASP A 232 7.09 -44.80 11.88
CA ASP A 232 7.62 -45.29 10.59
C ASP A 232 7.56 -44.25 9.46
N THR A 233 6.64 -43.29 9.53
CA THR A 233 6.53 -42.16 8.61
C THR A 233 6.08 -40.91 9.35
N CYS A 234 6.94 -39.88 9.34
CA CYS A 234 6.73 -38.64 10.08
C CYS A 234 6.43 -37.46 9.15
N CYS A 235 5.26 -37.50 8.51
CA CYS A 235 4.78 -36.44 7.64
C CYS A 235 4.15 -35.33 8.49
N VAL A 236 4.79 -34.16 8.58
CA VAL A 236 4.40 -33.10 9.54
C VAL A 236 2.98 -32.55 9.32
N ARG A 237 2.52 -32.38 8.07
CA ARG A 237 1.19 -31.79 7.81
C ARG A 237 0.05 -32.73 8.21
N PRO A 238 0.04 -34.01 7.79
CA PRO A 238 -0.91 -34.98 8.31
C PRO A 238 -0.81 -35.14 9.82
N TRP A 239 0.40 -35.12 10.40
CA TRP A 239 0.58 -35.22 11.85
C TRP A 239 -0.07 -34.06 12.60
N MET A 240 0.17 -32.81 12.19
CA MET A 240 -0.44 -31.63 12.81
C MET A 240 -1.96 -31.61 12.64
N ALA A 241 -2.46 -32.07 11.49
CA ALA A 241 -3.90 -32.22 11.26
C ALA A 241 -4.51 -33.34 12.13
N TYR A 242 -3.78 -34.44 12.33
CA TYR A 242 -4.16 -35.54 13.21
C TYR A 242 -4.21 -35.09 14.68
N LEU A 243 -3.22 -34.32 15.15
CA LEU A 243 -3.23 -33.74 16.49
C LEU A 243 -4.44 -32.82 16.71
N SER A 244 -4.76 -31.95 15.73
CA SER A 244 -5.93 -31.07 15.78
C SER A 244 -7.24 -31.87 15.87
N MET A 245 -7.35 -32.98 15.13
CA MET A 245 -8.49 -33.90 15.21
C MET A 245 -8.56 -34.60 16.56
N GLN A 246 -7.44 -35.09 17.10
CA GLN A 246 -7.42 -35.75 18.40
C GLN A 246 -7.86 -34.82 19.55
N ASP A 247 -7.46 -33.56 19.50
CA ASP A 247 -7.91 -32.54 20.47
C ASP A 247 -9.43 -32.35 20.42
N GLU A 248 -10.00 -32.33 19.22
CA GLU A 248 -11.45 -32.23 19.01
C GLU A 248 -12.17 -33.49 19.53
N GLU A 249 -11.70 -34.70 19.21
CA GLU A 249 -12.26 -35.97 19.69
C GLU A 249 -12.20 -36.11 21.23
N GLN A 250 -11.16 -35.57 21.86
CA GLN A 250 -10.97 -35.62 23.32
C GLN A 250 -11.71 -34.51 24.07
N GLY A 251 -12.58 -33.75 23.39
CA GLY A 251 -13.37 -32.68 23.99
C GLY A 251 -12.55 -31.45 24.39
N ARG A 252 -11.28 -31.35 23.97
CA ARG A 252 -10.47 -30.14 24.14
C ARG A 252 -10.86 -29.06 23.14
N GLY A 253 -11.57 -29.43 22.07
CA GLY A 253 -11.96 -28.54 20.97
C GLY A 253 -10.74 -28.01 20.20
N GLN A 254 -10.94 -27.00 19.35
CA GLN A 254 -9.85 -26.30 18.65
C GLN A 254 -9.12 -25.30 19.58
N SER A 255 -8.89 -25.69 20.84
CA SER A 255 -8.34 -24.79 21.86
C SER A 255 -6.87 -24.47 21.63
N VAL A 256 -6.12 -25.25 20.84
CA VAL A 256 -4.70 -25.02 20.52
C VAL A 256 -4.44 -25.05 19.03
N LEU A 257 -4.95 -26.07 18.33
CA LEU A 257 -4.72 -26.29 16.90
C LEU A 257 -6.04 -26.24 16.11
N ASP A 258 -6.03 -25.50 15.01
CA ASP A 258 -7.01 -25.61 13.92
C ASP A 258 -6.25 -25.87 12.62
N VAL A 259 -5.87 -27.14 12.45
CA VAL A 259 -5.06 -27.61 11.32
C VAL A 259 -5.87 -28.61 10.51
N ALA A 260 -5.92 -28.43 9.20
CA ALA A 260 -6.60 -29.37 8.33
C ALA A 260 -5.95 -29.46 6.96
N LEU A 261 -6.15 -30.62 6.32
CA LEU A 261 -5.70 -30.90 4.97
C LEU A 261 -6.77 -30.51 3.95
N LEU A 262 -6.34 -30.20 2.72
CA LEU A 262 -7.25 -29.89 1.61
C LEU A 262 -7.66 -31.14 0.81
N GLU A 263 -6.95 -32.25 0.99
CA GLU A 263 -7.18 -33.52 0.31
C GLU A 263 -6.63 -34.68 1.17
N PRO A 264 -7.14 -35.91 1.01
CA PRO A 264 -6.67 -37.07 1.78
C PRO A 264 -5.18 -37.32 1.60
N TRP A 265 -4.49 -37.60 2.70
CA TRP A 265 -3.11 -38.07 2.65
C TRP A 265 -3.07 -39.54 2.24
N GLN A 266 -2.28 -39.87 1.23
CA GLN A 266 -2.19 -41.22 0.66
C GLN A 266 -1.14 -42.11 1.36
N GLY A 267 -0.37 -41.58 2.30
CA GLY A 267 0.61 -42.36 3.05
C GLY A 267 0.01 -43.10 4.25
N SER A 268 0.81 -43.97 4.86
CA SER A 268 0.51 -44.67 6.10
C SER A 268 1.53 -44.28 7.18
N SER A 269 1.11 -44.24 8.44
CA SER A 269 2.01 -44.02 9.56
C SER A 269 1.55 -44.78 10.79
N SER A 270 2.47 -45.47 11.46
CA SER A 270 2.24 -46.17 12.71
C SER A 270 1.86 -45.23 13.85
N CYS A 271 2.23 -43.95 13.78
CA CYS A 271 1.82 -42.94 14.77
C CYS A 271 0.48 -42.25 14.44
N MET A 272 -0.07 -42.43 13.23
CA MET A 272 -1.36 -41.85 12.82
C MET A 272 -2.36 -42.96 12.43
N PRO A 273 -3.02 -43.61 13.40
CA PRO A 273 -3.96 -44.70 13.15
C PRO A 273 -5.25 -44.28 12.40
N LYS A 274 -5.52 -42.97 12.30
CA LYS A 274 -6.70 -42.41 11.61
C LYS A 274 -6.26 -41.28 10.68
N GLN A 275 -6.99 -41.11 9.56
CA GLN A 275 -6.80 -39.96 8.70
C GLN A 275 -7.42 -38.69 9.30
N ALA A 276 -6.71 -37.57 9.18
CA ALA A 276 -7.20 -36.27 9.60
C ALA A 276 -8.32 -35.74 8.67
N PRO A 277 -9.24 -34.91 9.17
CA PRO A 277 -10.36 -34.39 8.40
C PRO A 277 -9.92 -33.43 7.29
N ILE A 278 -10.69 -33.41 6.21
CA ILE A 278 -10.49 -32.52 5.06
C ILE A 278 -11.35 -31.25 5.21
N LYS A 279 -10.73 -30.09 5.04
CA LYS A 279 -11.41 -28.78 5.04
C LYS A 279 -11.12 -28.02 3.75
N THR A 280 -11.95 -27.03 3.45
CA THR A 280 -11.81 -26.19 2.24
C THR A 280 -10.61 -25.25 2.32
N SER A 281 -10.12 -24.85 1.15
CA SER A 281 -9.05 -23.84 1.03
C SER A 281 -9.50 -22.49 1.61
N VAL A 282 -8.54 -21.73 2.13
CA VAL A 282 -8.77 -20.41 2.71
C VAL A 282 -7.85 -19.40 2.02
N PRO A 283 -8.33 -18.23 1.57
CA PRO A 283 -7.48 -17.20 1.01
C PRO A 283 -6.41 -16.73 2.00
N LEU A 284 -5.23 -16.34 1.51
CA LEU A 284 -4.12 -15.89 2.35
C LEU A 284 -4.54 -14.78 3.32
N GLY A 285 -5.29 -13.79 2.84
CA GLY A 285 -5.80 -12.71 3.67
C GLY A 285 -6.55 -13.19 4.91
N ASN A 286 -7.43 -14.18 4.76
CA ASN A 286 -8.23 -14.73 5.86
C ASN A 286 -7.39 -15.51 6.89
N HIS A 287 -6.12 -15.84 6.59
CA HIS A 287 -5.22 -16.37 7.59
C HIS A 287 -4.92 -15.32 8.68
N THR A 288 -5.05 -14.03 8.39
CA THR A 288 -4.91 -12.98 9.41
C THR A 288 -5.95 -13.05 10.52
N TYR A 289 -7.03 -13.82 10.37
CA TYR A 289 -7.99 -14.03 11.46
C TYR A 289 -7.44 -14.88 12.61
N TYR A 290 -6.24 -15.45 12.47
CA TYR A 290 -5.61 -16.33 13.46
C TYR A 290 -4.34 -15.69 13.99
N LYS A 291 -4.12 -15.73 15.31
CA LYS A 291 -2.92 -15.16 15.96
C LYS A 291 -1.65 -15.86 15.50
N TYR A 292 -1.71 -17.18 15.39
CA TYR A 292 -0.53 -18.01 15.15
C TYR A 292 -0.70 -18.79 13.85
N LEU A 293 0.24 -18.62 12.92
CA LEU A 293 0.22 -19.28 11.62
C LEU A 293 1.34 -20.29 11.55
N LEU A 294 0.99 -21.56 11.36
CA LEU A 294 1.99 -22.61 11.18
C LEU A 294 2.54 -22.53 9.76
N HIS A 295 3.86 -22.41 9.66
CA HIS A 295 4.57 -22.76 8.45
C HIS A 295 5.07 -24.20 8.56
N LEU A 296 4.62 -25.03 7.61
CA LEU A 296 4.97 -26.44 7.50
C LEU A 296 5.65 -26.68 6.16
N GLU A 297 6.71 -27.49 6.16
CA GLU A 297 7.40 -27.93 4.95
C GLU A 297 6.42 -28.63 3.97
N GLY A 298 6.72 -28.59 2.68
CA GLY A 298 6.06 -29.41 1.65
C GLY A 298 6.92 -30.63 1.35
N ASN A 299 6.97 -31.06 0.09
CA ASN A 299 7.97 -32.03 -0.35
C ASN A 299 9.40 -31.53 -0.03
N THR A 300 9.60 -30.21 -0.10
CA THR A 300 10.78 -29.46 0.35
C THR A 300 10.35 -28.14 1.04
N ALA A 301 11.14 -27.05 0.98
CA ALA A 301 10.72 -25.75 1.52
C ALA A 301 9.40 -25.29 0.90
N SER A 302 8.48 -24.82 1.74
CA SER A 302 7.18 -24.32 1.30
C SER A 302 7.24 -22.82 1.04
N PHE A 303 6.92 -22.40 -0.19
CA PHE A 303 6.83 -20.98 -0.57
C PHE A 303 5.79 -20.19 0.24
N ARG A 304 4.92 -20.87 1.00
CA ARG A 304 4.00 -20.20 1.93
C ARG A 304 4.73 -19.32 2.97
N LEU A 305 5.99 -19.59 3.32
CA LEU A 305 6.70 -18.80 4.34
C LEU A 305 6.74 -17.32 3.97
N ASP A 306 7.12 -17.00 2.74
CA ASP A 306 7.23 -15.61 2.30
C ASP A 306 5.89 -14.87 2.41
N LEU A 307 4.79 -15.54 2.04
CA LEU A 307 3.43 -15.01 2.11
C LEU A 307 2.98 -14.78 3.55
N LEU A 308 3.29 -15.70 4.47
CA LEU A 308 2.91 -15.58 5.88
C LEU A 308 3.64 -14.42 6.56
N LEU A 309 4.90 -14.16 6.20
CA LEU A 309 5.67 -13.03 6.73
C LEU A 309 5.05 -11.68 6.34
N HIS A 310 4.22 -11.60 5.29
CA HIS A 310 3.46 -10.38 4.95
C HIS A 310 2.18 -10.18 5.78
N THR A 311 1.82 -11.12 6.64
CA THR A 311 0.64 -11.02 7.52
C THR A 311 1.01 -10.47 8.89
N ASN A 312 0.06 -9.82 9.58
CA ASN A 312 0.27 -9.39 10.96
C ASN A 312 -0.07 -10.48 11.99
N SER A 313 0.25 -11.74 11.67
CA SER A 313 0.12 -12.89 12.57
C SER A 313 1.51 -13.41 12.94
N LEU A 314 1.63 -14.04 14.11
CA LEU A 314 2.88 -14.64 14.54
C LEU A 314 3.12 -15.93 13.74
N VAL A 315 4.21 -15.98 12.99
CA VAL A 315 4.60 -17.20 12.26
C VAL A 315 5.29 -18.15 13.23
N LEU A 316 4.71 -19.34 13.38
CA LEU A 316 5.37 -20.47 14.01
C LEU A 316 6.02 -21.28 12.89
N TYR A 317 7.35 -21.32 12.88
CA TYR A 317 8.13 -21.90 11.79
C TYR A 317 8.64 -23.28 12.19
N GLN A 318 8.26 -24.29 11.42
CA GLN A 318 8.77 -25.63 11.61
C GLN A 318 10.27 -25.65 11.31
N ASN A 319 11.06 -26.17 12.24
CA ASN A 319 12.45 -26.50 11.99
C ASN A 319 12.53 -27.47 10.81
N GLN A 320 13.33 -27.17 9.80
CA GLN A 320 13.45 -27.93 8.56
C GLN A 320 14.81 -27.71 7.92
N PRO A 321 15.35 -28.70 7.18
CA PRO A 321 16.66 -28.60 6.53
C PRO A 321 16.62 -27.81 5.22
N PHE A 322 15.45 -27.30 4.80
CA PHE A 322 15.28 -26.66 3.50
C PHE A 322 15.42 -25.15 3.58
N LEU A 323 16.20 -24.58 2.66
CA LEU A 323 16.45 -23.16 2.56
C LEU A 323 15.93 -22.59 1.23
N ALA A 324 15.37 -21.38 1.31
CA ALA A 324 15.19 -20.46 0.20
C ALA A 324 16.22 -19.32 0.31
N HIS A 325 16.34 -18.50 -0.75
CA HIS A 325 17.37 -17.45 -0.87
C HIS A 325 17.43 -16.41 0.27
N TYR A 326 16.44 -16.36 1.16
CA TYR A 326 16.36 -15.42 2.27
C TYR A 326 16.42 -16.09 3.65
N THR A 327 16.29 -17.43 3.71
CA THR A 327 16.00 -18.15 4.95
C THR A 327 17.09 -17.94 6.00
N ARG A 328 18.36 -17.77 5.63
CA ARG A 328 19.47 -17.59 6.60
C ARG A 328 19.45 -16.22 7.28
N SER A 329 18.81 -15.21 6.68
CA SER A 329 18.62 -13.93 7.36
C SER A 329 17.43 -13.94 8.32
N LEU A 330 16.59 -14.97 8.30
CA LEU A 330 15.50 -15.10 9.26
C LEU A 330 16.02 -15.63 10.59
N GLN A 331 16.04 -14.76 11.59
CA GLN A 331 16.38 -15.10 12.97
C GLN A 331 15.19 -15.60 13.80
N PRO A 332 15.35 -16.69 14.58
CA PRO A 332 14.34 -17.17 15.51
C PRO A 332 14.11 -16.17 16.64
N ASN A 333 12.85 -16.05 17.08
CA ASN A 333 12.35 -15.09 18.06
C ASN A 333 12.56 -13.60 17.69
N VAL A 334 12.92 -13.34 16.43
CA VAL A 334 12.94 -12.00 15.82
C VAL A 334 11.93 -11.94 14.69
N HIS A 335 11.91 -12.92 13.77
CA HIS A 335 10.96 -12.94 12.65
C HIS A 335 9.91 -14.06 12.74
N TYR A 336 10.15 -15.07 13.57
CA TYR A 336 9.26 -16.22 13.74
C TYR A 336 9.55 -16.90 15.08
N VAL A 337 8.68 -17.81 15.52
CA VAL A 337 8.95 -18.70 16.67
C VAL A 337 9.18 -20.12 16.16
N PRO A 338 10.34 -20.74 16.43
CA PRO A 338 10.63 -22.10 15.98
C PRO A 338 9.79 -23.14 16.75
N PHE A 339 9.42 -24.22 16.08
CA PHE A 339 8.89 -25.44 16.70
C PHE A 339 9.35 -26.67 15.89
N TRP A 340 8.92 -27.86 16.29
CA TRP A 340 9.32 -29.17 15.77
C TRP A 340 10.72 -29.59 16.20
N ASN A 341 10.77 -30.56 17.13
CA ASN A 341 11.99 -31.06 17.75
C ASN A 341 12.81 -29.93 18.40
N THR A 342 12.13 -29.04 19.12
CA THR A 342 12.74 -27.96 19.91
C THR A 342 12.70 -28.23 21.41
N THR A 343 11.87 -29.17 21.86
CA THR A 343 11.77 -29.64 23.24
C THR A 343 11.80 -31.18 23.31
N SER A 344 11.87 -31.71 24.53
CA SER A 344 11.82 -33.16 24.80
C SER A 344 10.39 -33.70 24.97
N ARG A 345 9.34 -32.92 24.67
CA ARG A 345 7.94 -33.35 24.86
C ARG A 345 7.56 -34.43 23.85
N GLY A 346 7.06 -35.55 24.36
CA GLY A 346 6.68 -36.72 23.56
C GLY A 346 7.85 -37.23 22.71
N MET A 347 7.70 -37.28 21.40
CA MET A 347 8.81 -37.61 20.47
C MET A 347 9.57 -36.37 19.97
N GLY A 348 9.24 -35.18 20.46
CA GLY A 348 9.65 -33.90 19.90
C GLY A 348 8.72 -33.42 18.78
N MET A 349 7.72 -34.22 18.39
CA MET A 349 6.71 -33.89 17.37
C MET A 349 5.46 -33.21 17.96
N GLU A 350 5.30 -33.22 19.29
CA GLU A 350 4.22 -32.56 20.03
C GLU A 350 4.65 -31.26 20.74
N ASP A 351 5.87 -30.77 20.48
CA ASP A 351 6.41 -29.55 21.11
C ASP A 351 5.62 -28.28 20.77
N ILE A 352 4.77 -28.32 19.74
CA ILE A 352 3.85 -27.25 19.39
C ILE A 352 2.94 -26.84 20.55
N TYR A 353 2.57 -27.77 21.45
CA TYR A 353 1.77 -27.43 22.64
C TYR A 353 2.55 -26.57 23.63
N ASP A 354 3.84 -26.85 23.83
CA ASP A 354 4.73 -26.06 24.71
C ASP A 354 5.00 -24.68 24.10
N VAL A 355 5.24 -24.65 22.79
CA VAL A 355 5.40 -23.39 22.04
C VAL A 355 4.14 -22.55 22.15
N MET A 356 2.96 -23.14 21.94
CA MET A 356 1.68 -22.45 22.07
C MET A 356 1.44 -21.91 23.48
N GLN A 357 1.74 -22.71 24.51
CA GLN A 357 1.66 -22.26 25.90
C GLN A 357 2.60 -21.06 26.14
N THR A 358 3.83 -21.13 25.62
CA THR A 358 4.85 -20.07 25.77
C THR A 358 4.45 -18.78 25.06
N VAL A 359 3.99 -18.85 23.81
CA VAL A 359 3.60 -17.66 23.04
C VAL A 359 2.31 -17.05 23.55
N ARG A 360 1.36 -17.85 24.07
CA ARG A 360 0.14 -17.34 24.74
C ARG A 360 0.46 -16.66 26.05
N HIS A 361 1.30 -17.30 26.87
CA HIS A 361 1.75 -16.69 28.11
C HIS A 361 2.45 -15.36 27.80
N THR A 362 3.39 -15.34 26.85
CA THR A 362 4.07 -14.12 26.42
C THR A 362 3.08 -13.08 25.86
N ASP A 363 2.10 -13.47 25.04
CA ASP A 363 1.06 -12.54 24.55
C ASP A 363 0.24 -11.95 25.70
N SER A 364 -0.02 -12.72 26.76
CA SER A 364 -0.80 -12.26 27.92
C SER A 364 0.00 -11.34 28.85
N VAL A 365 1.28 -11.62 29.11
CA VAL A 365 2.09 -10.86 30.09
C VAL A 365 2.96 -9.79 29.44
N ARG A 366 3.35 -9.99 28.17
CA ARG A 366 4.26 -9.13 27.40
C ARG A 366 3.84 -9.10 25.92
N PRO A 367 2.61 -8.65 25.60
CA PRO A 367 2.12 -8.62 24.21
C PRO A 367 3.08 -7.90 23.26
N GLN A 368 3.77 -6.86 23.72
CA GLN A 368 4.79 -6.12 22.96
C GLN A 368 5.92 -7.00 22.42
N ASP A 369 6.28 -8.09 23.09
CA ASP A 369 7.32 -9.02 22.61
C ASP A 369 6.81 -9.83 21.41
N ILE A 370 5.56 -10.31 21.46
CA ILE A 370 4.93 -10.98 20.32
C ILE A 370 4.75 -10.01 19.15
N GLN A 371 4.29 -8.80 19.42
CA GLN A 371 4.10 -7.78 18.38
C GLN A 371 5.41 -7.34 17.75
N ARG A 372 6.51 -7.29 18.51
CA ARG A 372 7.85 -7.06 17.95
C ARG A 372 8.20 -8.12 16.92
N ILE A 373 8.01 -9.40 17.23
CA ILE A 373 8.31 -10.50 16.30
C ILE A 373 7.48 -10.38 15.02
N VAL A 374 6.18 -10.14 15.16
CA VAL A 374 5.26 -9.95 14.02
C VAL A 374 5.68 -8.77 13.14
N ARG A 375 5.98 -7.62 13.76
CA ARG A 375 6.40 -6.42 13.05
C ARG A 375 7.72 -6.63 12.32
N ASP A 376 8.71 -7.21 12.99
CA ASP A 376 10.04 -7.42 12.43
C ASP A 376 9.97 -8.42 11.26
N ALA A 377 9.09 -9.43 11.33
CA ALA A 377 8.77 -10.33 10.23
C ALA A 377 8.17 -9.59 9.00
N GLN A 378 7.17 -8.74 9.21
CA GLN A 378 6.58 -7.94 8.13
C GLN A 378 7.58 -6.96 7.53
N ASN A 379 8.39 -6.32 8.36
CA ASN A 379 9.46 -5.42 7.92
C ASN A 379 10.49 -6.16 7.06
N PHE A 380 10.87 -7.38 7.44
CA PHE A 380 11.73 -8.23 6.63
C PHE A 380 11.08 -8.52 5.28
N ALA A 381 9.81 -8.91 5.26
CA ALA A 381 9.10 -9.27 4.04
C ALA A 381 9.00 -8.10 3.04
N VAL A 382 8.66 -6.88 3.51
CA VAL A 382 8.57 -5.71 2.63
C VAL A 382 9.93 -5.19 2.15
N LYS A 383 11.01 -5.46 2.88
CA LYS A 383 12.38 -5.08 2.48
C LYS A 383 13.01 -6.06 1.49
N TYR A 384 12.80 -7.36 1.70
CA TYR A 384 13.60 -8.40 1.05
C TYR A 384 12.80 -9.35 0.14
N LEU A 385 11.47 -9.44 0.29
CA LEU A 385 10.66 -10.47 -0.38
C LEU A 385 9.70 -9.95 -1.46
N THR A 386 9.71 -8.65 -1.75
CA THR A 386 8.91 -8.03 -2.81
C THR A 386 9.42 -8.43 -4.20
N ALA A 387 8.60 -8.27 -5.25
CA ALA A 387 9.03 -8.56 -6.62
C ALA A 387 10.30 -7.77 -7.02
N THR A 388 10.37 -6.50 -6.61
CA THR A 388 11.56 -5.65 -6.87
C THR A 388 12.77 -6.10 -6.06
N ALA A 389 12.60 -6.45 -4.78
CA ALA A 389 13.70 -6.94 -3.96
C ALA A 389 14.23 -8.29 -4.45
N ARG A 390 13.35 -9.21 -4.88
CA ARG A 390 13.75 -10.47 -5.51
C ARG A 390 14.52 -10.25 -6.81
N ALA A 391 14.07 -9.33 -7.66
CA ALA A 391 14.82 -8.98 -8.87
C ALA A 391 16.21 -8.43 -8.52
N ARG A 392 16.32 -7.56 -7.50
CA ARG A 392 17.61 -7.05 -7.00
C ARG A 392 18.52 -8.17 -6.47
N TYR A 393 17.99 -9.11 -5.68
CA TYR A 393 18.77 -10.25 -5.22
C TYR A 393 19.25 -11.11 -6.39
N LEU A 394 18.39 -11.34 -7.39
CA LEU A 394 18.75 -12.08 -8.59
C LEU A 394 19.89 -11.39 -9.37
N HIS A 395 19.86 -10.06 -9.50
CA HIS A 395 20.97 -9.29 -10.06
C HIS A 395 22.29 -9.60 -9.36
N ASP A 396 22.32 -9.47 -8.03
CA ASP A 396 23.54 -9.66 -7.25
C ASP A 396 24.02 -11.12 -7.28
N ALA A 397 23.08 -12.07 -7.27
CA ALA A 397 23.37 -13.50 -7.40
C ALA A 397 23.97 -13.85 -8.76
N LEU A 398 23.44 -13.29 -9.85
CA LEU A 398 23.95 -13.52 -11.20
C LEU A 398 25.30 -12.84 -11.44
N GLN A 399 25.53 -11.65 -10.86
CA GLN A 399 26.84 -11.01 -10.88
C GLN A 399 27.89 -11.86 -10.15
N ALA A 400 27.55 -12.34 -8.95
CA ALA A 400 28.44 -13.22 -8.19
C ALA A 400 28.69 -14.56 -8.90
N TYR A 401 27.65 -15.15 -9.50
CA TYR A 401 27.78 -16.36 -10.31
C TYR A 401 28.72 -16.14 -11.49
N LYS A 402 28.50 -15.07 -12.28
CA LYS A 402 29.35 -14.72 -13.42
C LYS A 402 30.82 -14.58 -13.02
N SER A 403 31.12 -14.01 -11.85
CA SER A 403 32.50 -13.85 -11.38
C SER A 403 33.22 -15.16 -11.07
N LEU A 404 32.54 -16.32 -11.06
CA LEU A 404 33.19 -17.62 -10.92
C LEU A 404 33.84 -18.10 -12.21
N PHE A 405 33.51 -17.50 -13.35
CA PHE A 405 33.93 -17.96 -14.67
C PHE A 405 34.86 -16.95 -15.33
N GLU A 406 35.97 -17.43 -15.87
CA GLU A 406 36.95 -16.56 -16.54
C GLU A 406 36.63 -16.31 -18.03
N ASP A 407 35.79 -17.14 -18.63
CA ASP A 407 35.51 -17.17 -20.08
C ASP A 407 34.03 -16.95 -20.43
N MET A 408 33.20 -16.49 -19.48
CA MET A 408 31.74 -16.34 -19.67
C MET A 408 31.38 -15.43 -20.84
N ASP A 409 31.98 -14.23 -20.91
CA ASP A 409 31.69 -13.26 -21.97
C ASP A 409 32.06 -13.77 -23.38
N PRO A 410 33.31 -14.22 -23.64
CA PRO A 410 33.66 -14.75 -24.96
C PRO A 410 32.86 -16.01 -25.31
N PHE A 411 32.48 -16.84 -24.33
CA PHE A 411 31.64 -18.00 -24.57
C PHE A 411 30.20 -17.60 -24.97
N ILE A 412 29.61 -16.62 -24.29
CA ILE A 412 28.28 -16.09 -24.61
C ILE A 412 28.27 -15.50 -26.02
N GLU A 413 29.29 -14.73 -26.41
CA GLU A 413 29.35 -14.17 -27.77
C GLU A 413 29.37 -15.26 -28.85
N GLN A 414 30.16 -16.32 -28.65
CA GLN A 414 30.13 -17.49 -29.54
C GLN A 414 28.77 -18.20 -29.55
N MET A 415 28.11 -18.31 -28.39
CA MET A 415 26.78 -18.90 -28.28
C MET A 415 25.73 -18.05 -29.02
N VAL A 416 25.76 -16.74 -28.84
CA VAL A 416 24.86 -15.78 -29.50
C VAL A 416 25.06 -15.81 -31.01
N ALA A 417 26.29 -15.93 -31.51
CA ALA A 417 26.56 -16.12 -32.93
C ALA A 417 25.86 -17.38 -33.48
N ARG A 418 26.03 -18.53 -32.82
CA ARG A 418 25.34 -19.79 -33.18
C ARG A 418 23.82 -19.68 -33.08
N MET A 419 23.30 -18.93 -32.10
CA MET A 419 21.86 -18.69 -31.98
C MET A 419 21.33 -17.83 -33.14
N ARG A 420 22.06 -16.79 -33.56
CA ARG A 420 21.70 -15.99 -34.73
C ARG A 420 21.66 -16.84 -36.01
N GLU A 421 22.64 -17.73 -36.20
CA GLU A 421 22.66 -18.70 -37.31
C GLU A 421 21.44 -19.64 -37.30
N ARG A 422 20.98 -20.03 -36.10
CA ARG A 422 19.75 -20.81 -35.90
C ARG A 422 18.45 -19.98 -36.02
N GLY A 423 18.54 -18.68 -36.31
CA GLY A 423 17.39 -17.82 -36.58
C GLY A 423 16.84 -17.04 -35.38
N PHE A 424 17.54 -16.97 -34.24
CA PHE A 424 17.11 -16.13 -33.11
C PHE A 424 17.23 -14.64 -33.43
N ARG A 425 16.21 -13.85 -33.07
CA ARG A 425 16.21 -12.39 -33.19
C ARG A 425 16.86 -11.73 -31.97
N ILE A 426 18.19 -11.60 -32.01
CA ILE A 426 18.97 -10.98 -30.93
C ILE A 426 19.48 -9.61 -31.41
N PRO A 427 19.11 -8.49 -30.77
CA PRO A 427 19.58 -7.16 -31.14
C PRO A 427 21.10 -7.05 -31.23
N GLN A 428 21.60 -6.20 -32.13
CA GLN A 428 23.01 -5.77 -32.18
C GLN A 428 23.15 -4.44 -31.42
N ASP A 429 24.28 -4.23 -30.75
CA ASP A 429 24.49 -3.07 -29.85
C ASP A 429 24.32 -1.73 -30.58
N THR A 430 23.36 -0.92 -30.13
CA THR A 430 23.37 0.54 -30.28
C THR A 430 23.55 1.13 -28.88
N GLY A 431 24.74 1.65 -28.60
CA GLY A 431 25.18 2.03 -27.25
C GLY A 431 24.37 3.16 -26.60
N GLY A 432 24.21 3.05 -25.28
CA GLY A 432 23.69 4.13 -24.42
C GLY A 432 23.28 3.61 -23.04
N ALA A 433 24.18 3.68 -22.05
CA ALA A 433 23.85 3.46 -20.64
C ALA A 433 24.05 4.76 -19.87
N ALA A 434 23.02 5.20 -19.15
CA ALA A 434 23.07 6.34 -18.23
C ALA A 434 23.07 5.79 -16.78
N ASN A 435 24.11 6.15 -16.03
CA ASN A 435 24.22 5.90 -14.59
C ASN A 435 24.01 7.22 -13.83
N ASP A 436 23.23 7.18 -12.75
CA ASP A 436 23.38 8.13 -11.64
C ASP A 436 22.88 7.50 -10.32
N PRO A 437 23.68 7.47 -9.22
CA PRO A 437 23.26 6.91 -7.95
C PRO A 437 22.94 8.02 -6.92
N ALA A 438 21.73 8.01 -6.37
CA ALA A 438 21.39 8.82 -5.20
C ALA A 438 21.04 7.93 -4.01
N GLY A 439 21.93 7.88 -3.02
CA GLY A 439 21.65 7.29 -1.72
C GLY A 439 20.93 8.28 -0.80
N PHE A 440 20.02 7.80 0.05
CA PHE A 440 19.63 8.50 1.29
C PHE A 440 19.06 7.53 2.35
N ILE A 441 19.82 7.45 3.45
CA ILE A 441 19.51 7.40 4.90
C ILE A 441 18.18 6.76 5.37
N SER A 442 18.32 5.83 6.33
CA SER A 442 17.24 5.13 7.05
C SER A 442 16.77 5.85 8.33
N ALA A 443 15.47 5.71 8.65
CA ALA A 443 14.95 5.73 10.03
C ALA A 443 13.51 5.12 10.12
N PHE A 444 13.46 4.00 10.85
CA PHE A 444 12.44 3.13 11.48
C PHE A 444 10.93 3.46 11.76
N ASP A 445 10.22 2.33 11.99
CA ASP A 445 9.12 2.00 12.95
C ASP A 445 7.63 1.99 12.54
N TYR A 446 7.30 2.31 11.30
CA TYR A 446 5.95 2.17 10.73
C TYR A 446 6.02 1.42 9.40
N LEU A 447 4.94 0.73 9.03
CA LEU A 447 4.84 0.12 7.70
C LEU A 447 4.41 1.20 6.70
N GLU A 448 5.30 1.51 5.77
CA GLU A 448 5.05 2.40 4.64
C GLU A 448 4.75 1.58 3.39
N ALA A 449 3.52 1.71 2.88
CA ALA A 449 3.06 1.06 1.65
C ALA A 449 2.72 2.15 0.62
N PRO A 450 3.37 2.21 -0.56
CA PRO A 450 3.02 3.11 -1.65
C PRO A 450 1.53 3.10 -1.90
N VAL A 451 0.99 4.29 -2.17
CA VAL A 451 -0.43 4.41 -2.49
C VAL A 451 -0.68 3.60 -3.76
N GLY A 452 -1.41 2.49 -3.62
CA GLY A 452 -1.78 1.64 -4.75
C GLY A 452 -2.65 2.41 -5.75
N ASN A 453 -2.67 1.95 -7.00
CA ASN A 453 -3.59 2.48 -8.00
C ASN A 453 -4.89 1.66 -7.97
N ALA A 454 -5.85 2.08 -7.15
CA ALA A 454 -7.19 1.52 -7.12
C ALA A 454 -8.18 2.57 -7.66
N PRO A 455 -8.34 2.69 -8.99
CA PRO A 455 -9.27 3.66 -9.54
C PRO A 455 -10.70 3.32 -9.11
N PRO A 456 -11.53 4.32 -8.77
CA PRO A 456 -12.94 4.12 -8.49
C PRO A 456 -13.67 3.61 -9.74
N ALA A 457 -14.78 2.89 -9.54
CA ALA A 457 -15.67 2.55 -10.64
C ALA A 457 -16.31 3.82 -11.22
N GLU A 458 -16.68 3.80 -12.50
CA GLU A 458 -17.20 5.00 -13.19
C GLU A 458 -18.45 5.60 -12.53
N HIS A 459 -19.33 4.77 -11.96
CA HIS A 459 -20.50 5.26 -11.22
C HIS A 459 -20.13 5.94 -9.90
N GLU A 460 -19.11 5.44 -9.19
CA GLU A 460 -18.58 6.06 -7.97
C GLU A 460 -17.92 7.40 -8.32
N TRP A 461 -17.16 7.46 -9.41
CA TRP A 461 -16.57 8.70 -9.91
C TRP A 461 -17.63 9.74 -10.31
N ALA A 462 -18.68 9.30 -11.01
CA ALA A 462 -19.79 10.18 -11.37
C ALA A 462 -20.52 10.71 -10.12
N GLN A 463 -20.66 9.89 -9.07
CA GLN A 463 -21.19 10.35 -7.79
C GLN A 463 -20.29 11.38 -7.13
N HIS A 464 -18.97 11.13 -7.13
CA HIS A 464 -17.99 12.08 -6.60
C HIS A 464 -18.06 13.45 -7.28
N LEU A 465 -18.23 13.49 -8.61
CA LEU A 465 -18.45 14.73 -9.35
C LEU A 465 -19.79 15.40 -9.02
N ARG A 466 -20.88 14.62 -8.89
CA ARG A 466 -22.20 15.15 -8.49
C ARG A 466 -22.19 15.81 -7.12
N GLU A 467 -21.43 15.25 -6.18
CA GLU A 467 -21.34 15.78 -4.82
C GLU A 467 -20.43 17.02 -4.72
N ASN A 468 -19.35 17.07 -5.50
CA ASN A 468 -18.34 18.14 -5.34
C ASN A 468 -18.36 19.20 -6.43
N LEU A 469 -18.42 18.80 -7.70
CA LEU A 469 -18.28 19.69 -8.85
C LEU A 469 -19.61 20.30 -9.28
N ASP A 470 -20.68 19.50 -9.36
CA ASP A 470 -21.99 19.98 -9.83
C ASP A 470 -22.54 21.17 -9.03
N PRO A 471 -22.43 21.21 -7.68
CA PRO A 471 -22.86 22.39 -6.91
C PRO A 471 -22.10 23.66 -7.28
N ASP A 472 -20.80 23.55 -7.54
CA ASP A 472 -19.96 24.69 -7.92
C ASP A 472 -20.31 25.20 -9.33
N ILE A 473 -20.68 24.29 -10.25
CA ILE A 473 -21.07 24.61 -11.62
C ILE A 473 -22.52 25.15 -11.69
N ALA A 474 -23.41 24.67 -10.83
CA ALA A 474 -24.84 24.99 -10.86
C ALA A 474 -25.12 26.49 -10.76
N TYR A 475 -24.42 27.20 -9.87
CA TYR A 475 -24.55 28.65 -9.73
C TYR A 475 -24.30 29.39 -11.05
N TRP A 476 -23.25 29.01 -11.77
CA TRP A 476 -22.88 29.67 -13.02
C TRP A 476 -23.77 29.29 -14.19
N ARG A 477 -24.28 28.06 -14.24
CA ARG A 477 -25.27 27.66 -15.26
C ARG A 477 -26.54 28.51 -15.18
N GLN A 478 -26.96 28.89 -13.98
CA GLN A 478 -28.14 29.74 -13.77
C GLN A 478 -27.95 31.18 -14.29
N ARG A 479 -26.70 31.65 -14.43
CA ARG A 479 -26.38 32.98 -14.97
C ARG A 479 -26.37 33.04 -16.51
N GLY A 480 -26.59 31.91 -17.19
CA GLY A 480 -26.54 31.80 -18.65
C GLY A 480 -25.13 31.55 -19.19
N ARG A 481 -25.00 31.47 -20.52
CA ARG A 481 -23.71 31.23 -21.18
C ARG A 481 -22.82 32.47 -21.08
N LEU A 482 -21.58 32.27 -20.64
CA LEU A 482 -20.58 33.30 -20.47
C LEU A 482 -19.78 33.53 -21.76
N LYS A 483 -19.14 34.69 -21.84
CA LYS A 483 -18.14 35.01 -22.86
C LYS A 483 -16.74 34.83 -22.30
N ALA A 484 -15.81 34.26 -23.05
CA ALA A 484 -14.44 33.98 -22.59
C ALA A 484 -13.67 35.24 -22.19
N ASN A 485 -14.02 36.40 -22.77
CA ASN A 485 -13.48 37.70 -22.35
C ASN A 485 -13.80 38.06 -20.88
N ALA A 486 -14.88 37.50 -20.31
CA ALA A 486 -15.22 37.70 -18.91
C ALA A 486 -14.14 37.14 -17.95
N THR A 487 -13.38 36.13 -18.39
CA THR A 487 -12.23 35.58 -17.66
C THR A 487 -11.08 36.58 -17.60
N MET A 488 -10.84 37.34 -18.68
CA MET A 488 -9.85 38.42 -18.69
C MET A 488 -10.25 39.54 -17.73
N GLN A 489 -11.52 39.97 -17.79
CA GLN A 489 -12.07 40.97 -16.88
C GLN A 489 -11.96 40.54 -15.41
N LEU A 490 -12.26 39.27 -15.11
CA LEU A 490 -12.10 38.72 -13.75
C LEU A 490 -10.66 38.86 -13.28
N TYR A 491 -9.69 38.49 -14.12
CA TYR A 491 -8.28 38.58 -13.77
C TYR A 491 -7.85 40.02 -13.54
N GLU A 492 -8.23 40.95 -14.41
CA GLU A 492 -7.93 42.38 -14.25
C GLU A 492 -8.47 42.92 -12.92
N GLU A 493 -9.71 42.58 -12.56
CA GLU A 493 -10.33 42.99 -11.29
C GLU A 493 -9.57 42.43 -10.07
N VAL A 494 -9.24 41.14 -10.08
CA VAL A 494 -8.49 40.51 -8.98
C VAL A 494 -7.08 41.11 -8.87
N MET A 495 -6.45 41.41 -10.01
CA MET A 495 -5.10 41.96 -10.06
C MET A 495 -4.99 43.41 -9.59
N LYS A 496 -6.10 44.16 -9.43
CA LYS A 496 -6.08 45.50 -8.80
C LYS A 496 -5.49 45.49 -7.38
N ARG A 497 -5.52 44.33 -6.71
CA ARG A 497 -4.92 44.14 -5.37
C ARG A 497 -3.46 43.67 -5.39
N GLN A 498 -2.85 43.54 -6.57
CA GLN A 498 -1.44 43.23 -6.78
C GLN A 498 -0.95 41.90 -6.17
N LEU A 499 -1.83 40.91 -6.04
CA LEU A 499 -1.51 39.57 -5.50
C LEU A 499 -0.99 38.60 -6.58
N THR A 500 0.04 39.01 -7.32
CA THR A 500 0.59 38.24 -8.45
C THR A 500 1.13 36.86 -8.08
N ALA A 501 1.46 36.61 -6.81
CA ALA A 501 2.02 35.33 -6.36
C ALA A 501 0.99 34.19 -6.33
N VAL A 502 -0.27 34.51 -6.01
CA VAL A 502 -1.33 33.54 -5.69
C VAL A 502 -2.43 33.48 -6.74
N PHE A 503 -2.47 34.43 -7.67
CA PHE A 503 -3.35 34.41 -8.83
C PHE A 503 -2.55 34.30 -10.12
N LYS A 504 -2.95 33.40 -11.02
CA LYS A 504 -2.39 33.30 -12.37
C LYS A 504 -3.49 33.11 -13.40
N MET A 505 -3.37 33.83 -14.51
CA MET A 505 -4.06 33.44 -15.74
C MET A 505 -3.34 32.22 -16.30
N VAL A 506 -4.07 31.13 -16.53
CA VAL A 506 -3.54 29.86 -17.04
C VAL A 506 -4.28 29.51 -18.31
N LEU A 507 -3.51 29.21 -19.36
CA LEU A 507 -4.00 28.64 -20.59
C LEU A 507 -3.50 27.20 -20.67
N ILE A 508 -4.42 26.24 -20.79
CA ILE A 508 -4.06 24.91 -21.28
C ILE A 508 -4.41 24.89 -22.76
N TYR A 509 -3.42 24.58 -23.61
CA TYR A 509 -3.61 24.49 -25.05
C TYR A 509 -2.79 23.32 -25.61
N LYS A 510 -3.44 22.47 -26.41
CA LYS A 510 -2.83 21.26 -26.99
C LYS A 510 -2.11 20.41 -25.95
N ASN A 511 -2.77 20.22 -24.80
CA ASN A 511 -2.25 19.47 -23.66
C ASN A 511 -0.94 20.02 -23.07
N LYS A 512 -0.71 21.33 -23.13
CA LYS A 512 0.41 22.00 -22.45
C LYS A 512 -0.06 23.22 -21.67
N ILE A 513 0.61 23.50 -20.56
CA ILE A 513 0.32 24.64 -19.69
C ILE A 513 1.11 25.86 -20.16
N TYR A 514 0.42 26.98 -20.30
CA TYR A 514 0.97 28.27 -20.66
C TYR A 514 0.48 29.35 -19.70
N TYR A 515 1.31 30.37 -19.49
CA TYR A 515 0.99 31.58 -18.75
C TYR A 515 0.92 32.76 -19.73
N PRO A 516 -0.26 33.08 -20.29
CA PRO A 516 -0.38 33.96 -21.45
C PRO A 516 0.06 35.42 -21.19
N LEU A 517 0.10 35.81 -19.92
CA LEU A 517 0.43 37.17 -19.49
C LEU A 517 1.87 37.32 -18.98
N ARG A 518 2.72 36.29 -19.12
CA ARG A 518 4.14 36.40 -18.78
C ARG A 518 4.88 37.31 -19.77
N ASP A 519 5.94 37.96 -19.30
CA ASP A 519 6.82 38.80 -20.13
C ASP A 519 7.89 37.96 -20.85
N ASP A 520 8.41 36.91 -20.21
CA ASP A 520 9.42 36.00 -20.74
C ASP A 520 8.80 34.89 -21.60
N THR A 521 8.62 35.16 -22.89
CA THR A 521 7.87 34.28 -23.83
C THR A 521 8.49 32.91 -24.11
N HIS A 522 9.69 32.65 -23.58
CA HIS A 522 10.39 31.36 -23.66
C HIS A 522 10.36 30.55 -22.36
N GLY A 523 9.93 31.15 -21.25
CA GLY A 523 9.83 30.47 -19.97
C GLY A 523 8.71 29.43 -19.97
N GLN A 524 8.96 28.28 -19.36
CA GLN A 524 7.97 27.22 -19.19
C GLN A 524 7.40 27.18 -17.76
N ASP A 525 8.23 27.47 -16.76
CA ASP A 525 7.82 27.51 -15.35
C ASP A 525 6.87 28.67 -15.06
N PRO A 526 6.04 28.59 -14.00
CA PRO A 526 5.15 29.69 -13.63
C PRO A 526 5.91 31.00 -13.39
N PRO A 527 5.40 32.16 -13.86
CA PRO A 527 6.11 33.43 -13.73
C PRO A 527 6.20 33.88 -12.26
N LEU A 528 7.34 34.46 -11.88
CA LEU A 528 7.58 34.97 -10.53
C LEU A 528 6.95 36.38 -10.33
N PRO A 529 6.53 36.74 -9.09
CA PRO A 529 6.50 35.89 -7.90
C PRO A 529 5.45 34.77 -8.03
N CYS A 530 5.68 33.65 -7.37
CA CYS A 530 4.85 32.45 -7.49
C CYS A 530 4.72 31.76 -6.13
N ALA A 531 3.50 31.42 -5.75
CA ALA A 531 3.23 30.61 -4.57
C ALA A 531 3.60 29.13 -4.82
N PRO A 532 4.10 28.41 -3.80
CA PRO A 532 4.49 27.00 -3.93
C PRO A 532 3.38 26.09 -4.50
N GLN A 533 2.11 26.43 -4.26
CA GLN A 533 0.94 25.71 -4.76
C GLN A 533 0.83 25.77 -6.30
N ILE A 534 1.11 26.93 -6.91
CA ILE A 534 1.11 27.09 -8.37
C ILE A 534 2.32 26.37 -8.98
N GLU A 535 3.47 26.45 -8.33
CA GLU A 535 4.67 25.73 -8.74
C GLU A 535 4.44 24.21 -8.72
N ALA A 536 3.84 23.68 -7.64
CA ALA A 536 3.51 22.27 -7.50
C ALA A 536 2.46 21.83 -8.53
N PHE A 537 1.46 22.66 -8.83
CA PHE A 537 0.49 22.42 -9.90
C PHE A 537 1.20 22.16 -11.24
N TYR A 538 2.12 23.05 -11.63
CA TYR A 538 2.87 22.89 -12.88
C TYR A 538 3.79 21.66 -12.85
N LYS A 539 4.63 21.53 -11.81
CA LYS A 539 5.63 20.45 -11.68
C LYS A 539 5.01 19.05 -11.67
N HIS A 540 3.82 18.89 -11.12
CA HIS A 540 3.14 17.59 -11.07
C HIS A 540 2.25 17.34 -12.28
N LEU A 541 1.60 18.37 -12.84
CA LEU A 541 0.68 18.19 -13.95
C LEU A 541 1.37 18.11 -15.31
N GLN A 542 2.30 19.03 -15.62
CA GLN A 542 2.93 19.12 -16.94
C GLN A 542 3.56 17.77 -17.39
N PRO A 543 4.31 17.04 -16.55
CA PRO A 543 4.86 15.73 -16.94
C PRO A 543 3.79 14.66 -17.19
N LEU A 544 2.59 14.77 -16.61
CA LEU A 544 1.47 13.87 -16.91
C LEU A 544 0.87 14.18 -18.28
N LEU A 545 0.83 15.47 -18.65
CA LEU A 545 0.35 15.91 -19.95
C LEU A 545 1.33 15.51 -21.06
N ASP A 546 2.63 15.73 -20.87
CA ASP A 546 3.67 15.41 -21.86
C ASP A 546 3.74 13.91 -22.15
N ARG A 547 3.50 13.06 -21.14
CA ARG A 547 3.42 11.60 -21.28
C ARG A 547 2.06 11.11 -21.80
N GLY A 548 1.09 12.00 -22.00
CA GLY A 548 -0.26 11.63 -22.43
C GLY A 548 -1.06 10.82 -21.41
N VAL A 549 -0.68 10.83 -20.13
CA VAL A 549 -1.37 10.11 -19.04
C VAL A 549 -2.77 10.69 -18.81
N VAL A 550 -2.91 12.00 -18.98
CA VAL A 550 -4.20 12.70 -18.97
C VAL A 550 -4.22 13.68 -20.15
N LYS A 551 -5.40 13.84 -20.75
CA LYS A 551 -5.66 14.84 -21.79
C LYS A 551 -6.60 15.89 -21.23
N MET A 552 -6.16 17.14 -21.26
CA MET A 552 -6.92 18.30 -20.81
C MET A 552 -7.58 19.01 -21.99
N PRO A 553 -8.75 19.66 -21.79
CA PRO A 553 -9.33 20.51 -22.82
C PRO A 553 -8.49 21.78 -23.03
N ASP A 554 -8.61 22.37 -24.22
CA ASP A 554 -8.10 23.73 -24.44
C ASP A 554 -9.00 24.71 -23.68
N VAL A 555 -8.43 25.45 -22.72
CA VAL A 555 -9.18 26.25 -21.75
C VAL A 555 -8.35 27.38 -21.16
N LEU A 556 -8.98 28.54 -20.97
CA LEU A 556 -8.41 29.72 -20.30
C LEU A 556 -9.15 29.96 -18.97
N PHE A 557 -8.41 30.07 -17.88
CA PHE A 557 -8.98 30.27 -16.55
C PHE A 557 -8.05 31.05 -15.61
N VAL A 558 -8.63 31.59 -14.54
CA VAL A 558 -7.87 32.19 -13.43
C VAL A 558 -7.71 31.16 -12.33
N HIS A 559 -6.47 30.80 -12.04
CA HIS A 559 -6.10 29.89 -10.94
C HIS A 559 -5.81 30.71 -9.68
N ASN A 560 -6.53 30.39 -8.60
CA ASN A 560 -6.42 31.01 -7.29
C ASN A 560 -5.90 30.01 -6.24
N VAL A 561 -4.83 30.40 -5.54
CA VAL A 561 -4.28 29.67 -4.39
C VAL A 561 -4.17 30.53 -3.12
N GLU A 562 -4.83 31.69 -3.08
CA GLU A 562 -4.88 32.57 -1.90
C GLU A 562 -5.68 31.94 -0.77
N ASP A 563 -5.08 31.82 0.40
CA ASP A 563 -5.65 31.17 1.59
C ASP A 563 -5.68 32.07 2.84
N ASN A 564 -5.14 33.29 2.79
CA ASN A 564 -5.17 34.25 3.90
C ASN A 564 -6.44 35.12 3.91
N VAL A 565 -6.99 35.39 2.72
CA VAL A 565 -8.23 36.16 2.54
C VAL A 565 -9.21 35.29 1.76
N PRO A 566 -10.10 34.54 2.43
CA PRO A 566 -11.13 33.78 1.74
C PRO A 566 -12.16 34.71 1.07
N ARG A 567 -13.02 34.13 0.22
CA ARG A 567 -14.17 34.79 -0.41
C ARG A 567 -13.86 35.83 -1.48
N TRP A 568 -13.04 35.46 -2.46
CA TRP A 568 -12.74 36.31 -3.63
C TRP A 568 -13.94 36.45 -4.58
N CYS A 569 -14.71 35.38 -4.75
CA CYS A 569 -15.94 35.41 -5.55
C CYS A 569 -17.13 34.91 -4.73
N GLY A 570 -17.76 35.80 -3.96
CA GLY A 570 -19.09 35.58 -3.40
C GLY A 570 -20.20 36.19 -4.28
N PRO A 571 -21.48 35.87 -4.02
CA PRO A 571 -22.61 36.52 -4.69
C PRO A 571 -22.58 38.06 -4.55
N ASP A 572 -22.05 38.57 -3.43
CA ASP A 572 -21.86 40.00 -3.16
C ASP A 572 -20.72 40.65 -3.94
N LYS A 573 -19.83 39.86 -4.58
CA LYS A 573 -18.67 40.36 -5.32
C LYS A 573 -18.94 40.55 -6.82
N ASN A 574 -20.04 39.99 -7.33
CA ASN A 574 -20.44 40.07 -8.72
C ASN A 574 -19.31 39.73 -9.72
N CYS A 575 -18.55 38.65 -9.46
CA CYS A 575 -17.50 38.19 -10.36
C CYS A 575 -18.05 37.95 -11.78
N THR A 576 -17.28 38.36 -12.80
CA THR A 576 -17.67 38.27 -14.22
C THR A 576 -17.59 36.84 -14.77
N ALA A 577 -16.71 36.01 -14.20
CA ALA A 577 -16.51 34.61 -14.55
C ALA A 577 -16.20 33.77 -13.28
N PRO A 578 -16.28 32.43 -13.34
CA PRO A 578 -15.87 31.56 -12.25
C PRO A 578 -14.35 31.63 -11.99
N LEU A 579 -13.98 31.78 -10.73
CA LEU A 579 -12.60 31.64 -10.26
C LEU A 579 -12.31 30.16 -9.95
N LEU A 580 -11.18 29.60 -10.39
CA LEU A 580 -10.81 28.21 -10.07
C LEU A 580 -9.87 28.21 -8.86
N SER A 581 -10.37 27.69 -7.74
CA SER A 581 -9.72 27.84 -6.43
C SER A 581 -9.45 26.49 -5.79
N ILE A 582 -8.35 26.39 -5.03
CA ILE A 582 -8.04 25.17 -4.25
C ILE A 582 -8.86 25.07 -2.95
N ILE A 583 -9.50 26.17 -2.54
CA ILE A 583 -10.28 26.30 -1.30
C ILE A 583 -11.51 27.17 -1.55
N LYS A 584 -12.59 26.89 -0.81
CA LYS A 584 -13.87 27.61 -0.85
C LYS A 584 -14.45 27.75 0.56
N THR A 585 -15.23 28.81 0.81
CA THR A 585 -15.98 29.00 2.06
C THR A 585 -17.50 28.90 1.83
N LEU A 586 -18.19 28.14 2.67
CA LEU A 586 -19.66 28.08 2.73
C LEU A 586 -20.22 28.76 4.00
N ASP A 587 -21.55 28.88 4.08
CA ASP A 587 -22.31 29.30 5.26
C ASP A 587 -22.00 30.71 5.77
N ASP A 588 -21.54 31.60 4.89
CA ASP A 588 -21.32 33.00 5.23
C ASP A 588 -22.62 33.80 5.14
N VAL A 589 -22.71 34.86 5.94
CA VAL A 589 -23.86 35.78 5.97
C VAL A 589 -24.14 36.44 4.61
N LYS A 590 -23.17 36.52 3.69
CA LYS A 590 -23.32 37.05 2.34
C LYS A 590 -23.48 35.96 1.25
N GLY A 591 -23.70 34.71 1.65
CA GLY A 591 -23.86 33.56 0.76
C GLY A 591 -22.56 32.80 0.48
N ASP A 592 -22.67 31.62 -0.11
CA ASP A 592 -21.55 30.71 -0.38
C ASP A 592 -20.61 31.24 -1.47
N ASP A 593 -19.32 30.96 -1.33
CA ASP A 593 -18.34 31.25 -2.39
C ASP A 593 -18.72 30.52 -3.69
N THR A 594 -18.58 31.24 -4.79
CA THR A 594 -19.01 30.85 -6.14
C THR A 594 -17.86 30.29 -6.99
N ASP A 595 -16.66 30.20 -6.42
CA ASP A 595 -15.48 29.58 -7.02
C ASP A 595 -15.76 28.15 -7.51
N ILE A 596 -15.00 27.64 -8.47
CA ILE A 596 -15.03 26.20 -8.82
C ILE A 596 -13.82 25.55 -8.16
N LEU A 597 -14.06 24.58 -7.27
CA LEU A 597 -12.99 23.91 -6.57
C LEU A 597 -12.17 23.03 -7.51
N ILE A 598 -10.85 23.18 -7.45
CA ILE A 598 -9.89 22.31 -8.14
C ILE A 598 -8.86 21.73 -7.15
N PRO A 599 -8.19 20.62 -7.50
CA PRO A 599 -7.23 19.99 -6.60
C PRO A 599 -5.95 20.80 -6.42
N GLN A 600 -5.44 20.82 -5.18
CA GLN A 600 -4.07 21.22 -4.89
C GLN A 600 -3.08 20.10 -5.26
N PHE A 601 -1.82 20.45 -5.53
CA PHE A 601 -0.76 19.47 -5.88
C PHE A 601 0.50 19.57 -5.00
N LEU A 602 0.48 20.42 -3.96
CA LEU A 602 1.62 20.66 -3.08
C LEU A 602 1.80 19.57 -2.03
N PHE A 603 0.70 19.17 -1.36
CA PHE A 603 0.72 18.12 -0.35
C PHE A 603 0.22 16.83 -0.97
N LEU A 604 1.13 15.88 -1.20
CA LEU A 604 0.85 14.59 -1.85
C LEU A 604 1.33 13.43 -0.99
N ALA A 605 0.43 12.51 -0.68
CA ALA A 605 0.77 11.28 0.02
C ALA A 605 1.40 10.32 -0.99
N LYS A 606 2.64 9.91 -0.72
CA LYS A 606 3.34 8.90 -1.52
C LYS A 606 3.00 7.48 -1.06
N SER A 607 2.55 7.37 0.19
CA SER A 607 2.30 6.09 0.85
C SER A 607 1.09 6.16 1.78
N THR A 608 0.49 5.00 2.02
CA THR A 608 -0.33 4.73 3.19
C THR A 608 0.57 4.32 4.36
N TYR A 609 0.25 4.82 5.55
CA TYR A 609 1.05 4.63 6.75
C TYR A 609 0.28 3.77 7.75
N HIS A 610 0.92 2.70 8.22
CA HIS A 610 0.30 1.73 9.11
C HIS A 610 1.12 1.52 10.38
N TYR A 611 0.42 1.58 11.51
CA TYR A 611 0.92 1.16 12.81
C TYR A 611 -0.13 0.31 13.53
N PRO A 612 0.22 -0.80 14.20
CA PRO A 612 -0.78 -1.68 14.82
C PRO A 612 -1.71 -0.95 15.79
N TRP A 613 -3.03 -1.01 15.57
CA TRP A 613 -4.03 -0.22 16.32
C TRP A 613 -3.91 -0.32 17.85
N HIS A 614 -3.64 -1.52 18.36
CA HIS A 614 -3.54 -1.78 19.80
C HIS A 614 -2.22 -1.29 20.42
N LEU A 615 -1.21 -0.98 19.61
CA LEU A 615 0.03 -0.33 20.07
C LEU A 615 -0.06 1.20 19.99
N LYS A 616 -1.06 1.73 19.27
CA LYS A 616 -1.24 3.18 19.17
C LYS A 616 -1.58 3.74 20.55
N LYS A 617 -1.00 4.90 20.85
CA LYS A 617 -1.38 5.72 21.98
C LYS A 617 -2.85 6.07 21.86
N ASP A 618 -3.61 5.69 22.89
CA ASP A 618 -5.01 6.02 23.02
C ASP A 618 -5.15 7.47 23.48
N VAL A 619 -4.96 8.43 22.57
CA VAL A 619 -5.03 9.88 22.84
C VAL A 619 -5.33 10.63 21.55
N ALA A 620 -6.04 11.76 21.64
CA ALA A 620 -6.28 12.64 20.50
C ALA A 620 -5.04 13.51 20.25
N PHE A 621 -4.49 13.40 19.04
CA PHE A 621 -3.17 13.95 18.75
C PHE A 621 -3.20 15.04 17.67
N PHE A 622 -2.43 16.11 17.91
CA PHE A 622 -2.14 17.14 16.92
C PHE A 622 -0.80 17.83 17.16
N ARG A 623 -0.09 18.14 16.06
CA ARG A 623 1.04 19.07 16.01
C ARG A 623 0.87 20.00 14.82
N GLY A 624 0.96 21.31 15.02
CA GLY A 624 0.86 22.26 13.91
C GLY A 624 1.21 23.69 14.28
N ARG A 625 1.35 24.53 13.27
CA ARG A 625 1.49 25.98 13.43
C ARG A 625 0.17 26.61 13.88
N PRO A 626 0.17 27.73 14.61
CA PRO A 626 -1.02 28.41 15.11
C PRO A 626 -1.78 29.21 14.02
N PHE A 627 -1.88 28.66 12.81
CA PHE A 627 -2.74 29.20 11.76
C PHE A 627 -4.19 28.80 11.99
N CYS A 628 -5.10 29.76 11.98
CA CYS A 628 -6.52 29.57 12.23
C CYS A 628 -7.28 30.74 11.61
N SER A 629 -8.56 30.52 11.32
CA SER A 629 -9.43 31.56 10.79
C SER A 629 -10.06 32.38 11.93
N ALA A 630 -10.53 33.58 11.61
CA ALA A 630 -11.37 34.38 12.51
C ALA A 630 -12.87 33.99 12.44
N TRP A 631 -13.21 32.87 11.81
CA TRP A 631 -14.60 32.45 11.58
C TRP A 631 -15.38 32.27 12.88
N TRP A 632 -14.70 31.74 13.91
CA TRP A 632 -15.31 31.40 15.19
C TRP A 632 -15.46 32.59 16.14
N ASP A 633 -14.67 33.66 15.96
CA ASP A 633 -14.66 34.82 16.85
C ASP A 633 -16.08 35.40 17.05
N LYS A 634 -16.78 35.71 15.95
CA LYS A 634 -18.14 36.27 16.00
C LYS A 634 -19.17 35.31 16.59
N LYS A 635 -18.96 34.00 16.45
CA LYS A 635 -19.90 32.97 16.94
C LYS A 635 -19.78 32.75 18.45
N LEU A 636 -18.68 33.17 19.05
CA LEU A 636 -18.36 32.89 20.45
C LEU A 636 -18.39 34.14 21.34
N GLN A 637 -18.48 35.34 20.76
CA GLN A 637 -18.74 36.56 21.52
C GLN A 637 -20.11 36.53 22.24
N PRO A 638 -20.23 37.09 23.46
CA PRO A 638 -19.17 37.77 24.23
C PRO A 638 -18.33 36.81 25.12
N LYS A 639 -18.52 35.49 25.03
CA LYS A 639 -17.86 34.52 25.92
C LYS A 639 -16.35 34.38 25.66
N CYS A 640 -15.94 34.55 24.41
CA CYS A 640 -14.54 34.70 24.03
C CYS A 640 -14.42 35.72 22.89
N ASP A 641 -13.45 36.63 22.99
CA ASP A 641 -13.20 37.72 22.05
C ASP A 641 -12.50 37.28 20.77
N VAL A 642 -11.41 36.49 20.90
CA VAL A 642 -10.61 35.93 19.81
C VAL A 642 -10.32 34.46 20.12
N ILE A 643 -10.53 33.58 19.15
CA ILE A 643 -10.34 32.15 19.36
C ILE A 643 -9.68 31.47 18.15
N CYS A 644 -8.45 31.02 18.37
CA CYS A 644 -7.74 30.17 17.44
C CYS A 644 -7.95 28.70 17.81
N THR A 645 -8.62 27.92 16.96
CA THR A 645 -9.02 26.53 17.30
C THR A 645 -7.83 25.63 17.67
N ARG A 646 -6.70 25.79 16.96
CA ARG A 646 -5.43 25.10 17.25
C ARG A 646 -4.84 25.49 18.60
N THR A 647 -4.82 26.78 18.89
CA THR A 647 -4.28 27.30 20.15
C THR A 647 -5.17 26.89 21.32
N TRP A 648 -6.49 26.91 21.14
CA TRP A 648 -7.47 26.49 22.14
C TRP A 648 -7.27 25.05 22.57
N LEU A 649 -7.21 24.10 21.61
CA LEU A 649 -6.99 22.70 21.96
C LEU A 649 -5.60 22.44 22.55
N ALA A 650 -4.58 23.19 22.12
CA ALA A 650 -3.25 23.13 22.75
C ALA A 650 -3.29 23.67 24.19
N TYR A 651 -4.06 24.72 24.44
CA TYR A 651 -4.28 25.27 25.79
C TYR A 651 -5.01 24.26 26.68
N LEU A 652 -6.08 23.62 26.19
CA LEU A 652 -6.77 22.55 26.92
C LEU A 652 -5.84 21.37 27.26
N SER A 653 -5.04 20.93 26.29
CA SER A 653 -4.04 19.86 26.51
C SER A 653 -3.02 20.26 27.58
N MET A 654 -2.60 21.52 27.62
CA MET A 654 -1.71 22.05 28.67
C MET A 654 -2.40 22.11 30.04
N GLN A 655 -3.67 22.54 30.11
CA GLN A 655 -4.43 22.57 31.36
C GLN A 655 -4.59 21.15 31.94
N ASP A 656 -4.90 20.16 31.10
CA ASP A 656 -4.97 18.75 31.52
C ASP A 656 -3.64 18.25 32.10
N GLU A 657 -2.51 18.61 31.50
CA GLU A 657 -1.18 18.28 32.03
C GLU A 657 -0.95 18.94 33.40
N LEU A 658 -1.29 20.24 33.57
CA LEU A 658 -1.11 20.98 34.82
C LEU A 658 -1.99 20.49 35.97
N GLU A 659 -3.22 20.08 35.67
CA GLU A 659 -4.18 19.58 36.66
C GLU A 659 -3.94 18.10 37.01
N GLY A 660 -2.83 17.51 36.55
CA GLY A 660 -2.47 16.12 36.85
C GLY A 660 -3.32 15.08 36.13
N ARG A 661 -4.19 15.49 35.19
CA ARG A 661 -4.93 14.57 34.30
C ARG A 661 -4.01 13.95 33.26
N GLY A 662 -2.81 14.50 33.04
CA GLY A 662 -1.82 14.02 32.07
C GLY A 662 -2.33 14.08 30.63
N GLN A 663 -1.62 13.44 29.70
CA GLN A 663 -2.09 13.26 28.30
C GLN A 663 -3.17 12.18 28.18
N SER A 664 -4.07 12.10 29.17
CA SER A 664 -5.08 11.04 29.25
C SER A 664 -6.18 11.20 28.21
N VAL A 665 -6.35 12.35 27.56
CA VAL A 665 -7.33 12.55 26.47
C VAL A 665 -6.72 13.30 25.29
N LEU A 666 -6.01 14.40 25.55
CA LEU A 666 -5.40 15.26 24.53
C LEU A 666 -3.87 15.22 24.61
N ASP A 667 -3.24 15.10 23.45
CA ASP A 667 -1.83 15.45 23.23
C ASP A 667 -1.76 16.40 22.03
N VAL A 668 -2.14 17.64 22.29
CA VAL A 668 -2.24 18.71 21.29
C VAL A 668 -1.22 19.78 21.62
N ALA A 669 -0.41 20.17 20.64
CA ALA A 669 0.56 21.24 20.84
C ALA A 669 0.85 22.01 19.56
N LEU A 670 1.21 23.28 19.75
CA LEU A 670 1.73 24.12 18.69
C LEU A 670 3.22 23.81 18.46
N VAL A 671 3.69 24.00 17.24
CA VAL A 671 5.12 23.85 16.91
C VAL A 671 5.89 25.17 16.95
N GLU A 672 5.17 26.28 17.08
CA GLU A 672 5.70 27.63 17.21
C GLU A 672 4.75 28.47 18.08
N PRO A 673 5.24 29.52 18.75
CA PRO A 673 4.40 30.32 19.66
C PRO A 673 3.27 31.02 18.93
N TRP A 674 2.08 31.05 19.53
CA TRP A 674 1.00 31.93 19.09
C TRP A 674 1.23 33.35 19.61
N GLN A 675 1.12 34.33 18.72
CA GLN A 675 1.39 35.75 19.03
C GLN A 675 0.13 36.56 19.40
N GLY A 676 -1.06 35.95 19.36
CA GLY A 676 -2.31 36.63 19.70
C GLY A 676 -2.61 36.66 21.20
N SER A 677 -3.69 37.36 21.55
CA SER A 677 -4.28 37.40 22.90
C SER A 677 -5.74 36.96 22.84
N SER A 678 -6.21 36.30 23.89
CA SER A 678 -7.61 35.87 24.01
C SER A 678 -8.06 35.97 25.46
N SER A 679 -9.25 36.52 25.66
CA SER A 679 -9.95 36.60 26.95
C SER A 679 -10.22 35.23 27.57
N CYS A 680 -10.41 34.18 26.75
CA CYS A 680 -10.67 32.83 27.25
C CYS A 680 -9.40 31.98 27.42
N MET A 681 -8.24 32.44 26.97
CA MET A 681 -6.94 31.79 27.17
C MET A 681 -5.99 32.71 27.95
N PRO A 682 -6.01 32.68 29.29
CA PRO A 682 -5.19 33.58 30.12
C PRO A 682 -3.67 33.34 30.00
N ARG A 683 -3.26 32.22 29.39
CA ARG A 683 -1.86 31.86 29.14
C ARG A 683 -1.74 31.14 27.79
N SER A 684 -0.67 31.43 27.06
CA SER A 684 -0.37 30.72 25.82
C SER A 684 0.11 29.29 26.10
N PRO A 685 -0.29 28.30 25.28
CA PRO A 685 0.17 26.92 25.42
C PRO A 685 1.67 26.79 25.10
N SER A 686 2.32 25.78 25.69
CA SER A 686 3.70 25.45 25.39
C SER A 686 3.87 24.87 23.97
N VAL A 687 5.03 25.11 23.37
CA VAL A 687 5.37 24.56 22.06
C VAL A 687 6.02 23.18 22.19
N LYS A 688 5.70 22.26 21.27
CA LYS A 688 6.35 20.95 21.14
C LYS A 688 6.93 20.78 19.74
N ARG A 689 7.94 19.93 19.59
CA ARG A 689 8.55 19.62 18.30
C ARG A 689 7.50 19.05 17.32
N GLY A 690 7.57 19.47 16.05
CA GLY A 690 6.80 18.89 14.96
C GLY A 690 7.16 17.43 14.70
N LEU A 691 6.20 16.64 14.22
CA LEU A 691 6.42 15.25 13.84
C LEU A 691 6.20 15.04 12.33
N PRO A 692 6.94 14.13 11.67
CA PRO A 692 6.60 13.64 10.34
C PRO A 692 5.21 12.99 10.33
N LEU A 693 4.53 13.01 9.17
CA LEU A 693 3.20 12.41 9.01
C LEU A 693 3.15 10.95 9.46
N ALA A 694 4.15 10.15 9.09
CA ALA A 694 4.21 8.74 9.45
C ALA A 694 4.14 8.51 10.97
N ASN A 695 4.82 9.33 11.77
CA ASN A 695 4.80 9.23 13.24
C ASN A 695 3.43 9.58 13.84
N HIS A 696 2.53 10.21 13.09
CA HIS A 696 1.15 10.41 13.54
C HIS A 696 0.42 9.06 13.64
N THR A 697 0.84 8.03 12.90
CA THR A 697 0.26 6.69 13.03
C THR A 697 0.44 6.07 14.41
N TYR A 698 1.34 6.57 15.26
CA TYR A 698 1.46 6.09 16.63
C TYR A 698 0.29 6.48 17.54
N TYR A 699 -0.66 7.27 17.06
CA TYR A 699 -1.80 7.76 17.83
C TYR A 699 -3.11 7.25 17.22
N LYS A 700 -4.05 6.81 18.06
CA LYS A 700 -5.34 6.26 17.60
C LYS A 700 -6.20 7.32 16.93
N TYR A 701 -6.24 8.52 17.49
CA TYR A 701 -7.15 9.57 17.07
C TYR A 701 -6.36 10.80 16.61
N LEU A 702 -6.50 11.18 15.35
CA LEU A 702 -5.79 12.30 14.75
C LEU A 702 -6.74 13.45 14.54
N ILE A 703 -6.44 14.59 15.16
CA ILE A 703 -7.28 15.78 15.06
C ILE A 703 -6.90 16.53 13.79
N HIS A 704 -7.89 16.79 12.95
CA HIS A 704 -7.82 17.80 11.91
C HIS A 704 -8.44 19.10 12.42
N LEU A 705 -7.72 20.20 12.19
CA LEU A 705 -8.15 21.56 12.50
C LEU A 705 -7.93 22.44 11.28
N GLU A 706 -8.82 23.41 11.09
CA GLU A 706 -8.68 24.46 10.08
C GLU A 706 -7.33 25.20 10.23
N GLY A 707 -6.84 25.77 9.13
CA GLY A 707 -5.79 26.78 9.10
C GLY A 707 -6.41 28.17 8.99
N MET A 708 -5.77 29.07 8.23
CA MET A 708 -6.42 30.31 7.79
C MET A 708 -7.74 30.01 7.03
N THR A 709 -7.77 28.88 6.33
CA THR A 709 -8.94 28.25 5.70
C THR A 709 -8.81 26.70 5.85
N THR A 710 -9.33 25.89 4.93
CA THR A 710 -9.22 24.42 5.05
C THR A 710 -7.76 23.98 5.07
N SER A 711 -7.39 23.10 6.02
CA SER A 711 -6.03 22.56 6.05
C SER A 711 -5.93 21.33 5.16
N PHE A 712 -5.03 21.39 4.18
CA PHE A 712 -4.74 20.23 3.34
C PHE A 712 -4.24 19.03 4.13
N ARG A 713 -3.83 19.16 5.40
CA ARG A 713 -3.56 18.01 6.28
C ARG A 713 -4.65 16.93 6.24
N MET A 714 -5.91 17.29 5.97
CA MET A 714 -7.00 16.31 5.87
C MET A 714 -6.67 15.20 4.86
N ASP A 715 -6.19 15.54 3.67
CA ASP A 715 -5.89 14.55 2.64
C ASP A 715 -4.79 13.56 3.11
N MET A 716 -3.77 14.07 3.80
CA MET A 716 -2.67 13.29 4.36
C MET A 716 -3.13 12.36 5.49
N LEU A 717 -3.99 12.84 6.40
CA LEU A 717 -4.44 12.06 7.55
C LEU A 717 -5.28 10.86 7.12
N LEU A 718 -6.08 10.99 6.05
CA LEU A 718 -6.88 9.90 5.51
C LEU A 718 -6.00 8.75 4.97
N HIS A 719 -4.72 8.96 4.68
CA HIS A 719 -3.80 7.88 4.30
C HIS A 719 -3.22 7.09 5.49
N THR A 720 -3.50 7.50 6.72
CA THR A 720 -3.05 6.80 7.94
C THR A 720 -4.09 5.80 8.42
N ASN A 721 -3.67 4.73 9.11
CA ASN A 721 -4.60 3.80 9.75
C ASN A 721 -5.03 4.28 11.16
N SER A 722 -5.28 5.58 11.30
CA SER A 722 -5.75 6.23 12.52
C SER A 722 -7.12 6.86 12.29
N LEU A 723 -7.95 6.97 13.33
CA LEU A 723 -9.26 7.59 13.24
C LEU A 723 -9.11 9.10 13.15
N VAL A 724 -9.62 9.71 12.09
CA VAL A 724 -9.58 11.17 11.93
C VAL A 724 -10.76 11.80 12.67
N LEU A 725 -10.47 12.68 13.62
CA LEU A 725 -11.43 13.59 14.23
C LEU A 725 -11.40 14.87 13.41
N TYR A 726 -12.51 15.24 12.76
CA TYR A 726 -12.57 16.36 11.83
C TYR A 726 -13.36 17.52 12.43
N GLN A 727 -12.71 18.69 12.49
CA GLN A 727 -13.36 19.90 12.97
C GLN A 727 -14.47 20.30 12.00
N ASN A 728 -15.68 20.50 12.52
CA ASN A 728 -16.75 21.15 11.79
C ASN A 728 -16.29 22.55 11.38
N GLN A 729 -16.27 22.86 10.08
CA GLN A 729 -15.71 24.10 9.53
C GLN A 729 -16.38 24.43 8.19
N PRO A 730 -16.45 25.72 7.80
CA PRO A 730 -17.09 26.15 6.54
C PRO A 730 -16.19 25.94 5.31
N PHE A 731 -14.92 25.58 5.53
CA PHE A 731 -13.91 25.60 4.47
C PHE A 731 -13.80 24.25 3.77
N LEU A 732 -13.98 24.26 2.46
CA LEU A 732 -13.97 23.07 1.61
C LEU A 732 -12.74 23.01 0.71
N ALA A 733 -12.29 21.79 0.46
CA ALA A 733 -11.47 21.41 -0.69
C ALA A 733 -12.32 20.60 -1.68
N HIS A 734 -11.80 20.34 -2.89
CA HIS A 734 -12.52 19.68 -3.98
C HIS A 734 -13.13 18.29 -3.69
N PHE A 735 -12.78 17.66 -2.57
CA PHE A 735 -13.28 16.33 -2.18
C PHE A 735 -14.14 16.35 -0.92
N THR A 736 -14.21 17.48 -0.22
CA THR A 736 -14.74 17.55 1.15
C THR A 736 -16.22 17.18 1.21
N ARG A 737 -17.01 17.46 0.15
CA ARG A 737 -18.46 17.14 0.14
C ARG A 737 -18.74 15.64 0.03
N SER A 738 -17.80 14.85 -0.51
CA SER A 738 -17.90 13.39 -0.49
C SER A 738 -17.45 12.76 0.82
N LEU A 739 -16.84 13.52 1.73
CA LEU A 739 -16.52 12.98 3.04
C LEU A 739 -17.78 12.94 3.90
N GLN A 740 -18.07 11.78 4.47
CA GLN A 740 -19.29 11.55 5.25
C GLN A 740 -18.92 11.36 6.73
N PRO A 741 -19.62 12.06 7.65
CA PRO A 741 -19.39 11.90 9.08
C PRO A 741 -19.74 10.48 9.52
N ASN A 742 -18.94 9.92 10.42
CA ASN A 742 -19.00 8.54 10.91
C ASN A 742 -18.85 7.44 9.85
N VAL A 743 -18.41 7.82 8.64
CA VAL A 743 -17.98 6.89 7.58
C VAL A 743 -16.50 7.12 7.27
N HIS A 744 -16.08 8.37 7.03
CA HIS A 744 -14.69 8.70 6.70
C HIS A 744 -13.95 9.39 7.84
N TYR A 745 -14.66 9.95 8.82
CA TYR A 745 -14.10 10.68 9.95
C TYR A 745 -15.15 10.80 11.07
N VAL A 746 -14.77 11.24 12.27
CA VAL A 746 -15.71 11.60 13.35
C VAL A 746 -15.76 13.12 13.51
N PRO A 747 -16.93 13.77 13.36
CA PRO A 747 -17.03 15.22 13.52
C PRO A 747 -16.83 15.63 14.98
N PHE A 748 -16.22 16.78 15.21
CA PHE A 748 -16.18 17.48 16.49
C PHE A 748 -16.21 18.99 16.25
N TRP A 749 -16.21 19.79 17.32
CA TRP A 749 -16.35 21.24 17.33
C TRP A 749 -17.80 21.69 17.14
N ASN A 750 -18.43 22.11 18.23
CA ASN A 750 -19.83 22.52 18.32
C ASN A 750 -20.82 21.41 17.91
N THR A 751 -20.51 20.17 18.26
CA THR A 751 -21.35 18.99 18.02
C THR A 751 -22.10 18.51 19.27
N THR A 752 -21.67 18.96 20.46
CA THR A 752 -22.36 18.75 21.74
C THR A 752 -22.59 20.07 22.47
N THR A 753 -23.33 20.05 23.58
CA THR A 753 -23.60 21.24 24.40
C THR A 753 -22.54 21.49 25.49
N ARG A 754 -21.39 20.80 25.45
CA ARG A 754 -20.37 20.91 26.50
C ARG A 754 -19.61 22.22 26.42
N GLY A 755 -19.52 22.92 27.56
CA GLY A 755 -18.77 24.17 27.68
C GLY A 755 -19.31 25.26 26.74
N MET A 756 -18.43 25.85 25.93
CA MET A 756 -18.78 26.77 24.86
C MET A 756 -19.11 26.07 23.53
N GLY A 757 -19.22 24.73 23.53
CA GLY A 757 -19.28 23.89 22.34
C GLY A 757 -17.89 23.54 21.78
N MET A 758 -16.82 24.12 22.32
CA MET A 758 -15.43 23.93 21.84
C MET A 758 -14.67 22.86 22.63
N GLU A 759 -15.21 22.45 23.78
CA GLU A 759 -14.69 21.40 24.65
C GLU A 759 -15.37 20.05 24.37
N ASP A 760 -16.21 19.97 23.33
CA ASP A 760 -16.92 18.76 22.91
C ASP A 760 -15.97 17.62 22.49
N ILE A 761 -14.70 17.93 22.20
CA ILE A 761 -13.65 16.94 21.95
C ILE A 761 -13.53 15.91 23.08
N TYR A 762 -13.80 16.28 24.34
CA TYR A 762 -13.80 15.32 25.45
C TYR A 762 -14.96 14.33 25.37
N ASP A 763 -16.16 14.78 24.97
CA ASP A 763 -17.34 13.92 24.79
C ASP A 763 -17.17 13.01 23.58
N VAL A 764 -16.63 13.57 22.48
CA VAL A 764 -16.27 12.81 21.28
C VAL A 764 -15.24 11.74 21.65
N MET A 765 -14.19 12.09 22.39
CA MET A 765 -13.17 11.14 22.84
C MET A 765 -13.74 10.04 23.74
N GLN A 766 -14.62 10.39 24.68
CA GLN A 766 -15.32 9.39 25.50
C GLN A 766 -16.13 8.43 24.63
N THR A 767 -16.85 8.95 23.63
CA THR A 767 -17.69 8.17 22.73
C THR A 767 -16.86 7.25 21.83
N VAL A 768 -15.80 7.75 21.19
CA VAL A 768 -14.96 6.94 20.30
C VAL A 768 -14.15 5.90 21.08
N ARG A 769 -13.70 6.19 22.30
CA ARG A 769 -13.03 5.21 23.17
C ARG A 769 -13.98 4.14 23.65
N HIS A 770 -15.18 4.52 24.08
CA HIS A 770 -16.20 3.55 24.46
C HIS A 770 -16.56 2.67 23.28
N THR A 771 -16.71 3.25 22.09
CA THR A 771 -16.95 2.49 20.87
C THR A 771 -15.76 1.59 20.52
N ASP A 772 -14.51 2.07 20.62
CA ASP A 772 -13.32 1.25 20.39
C ASP A 772 -13.21 0.07 21.38
N SER A 773 -13.67 0.25 22.62
CA SER A 773 -13.60 -0.79 23.65
C SER A 773 -14.72 -1.83 23.51
N VAL A 774 -15.95 -1.41 23.20
CA VAL A 774 -17.11 -2.33 23.12
C VAL A 774 -17.39 -2.83 21.70
N ARG A 775 -17.03 -2.06 20.68
CA ARG A 775 -17.28 -2.31 19.25
C ARG A 775 -16.13 -1.79 18.38
N PRO A 776 -14.89 -2.32 18.54
CA PRO A 776 -13.72 -1.88 17.77
C PRO A 776 -13.94 -1.92 16.24
N GLN A 777 -14.81 -2.82 15.74
CA GLN A 777 -15.27 -2.86 14.35
C GLN A 777 -15.73 -1.52 13.80
N ASP A 778 -16.46 -0.74 14.60
CA ASP A 778 -17.09 0.48 14.13
C ASP A 778 -16.01 1.54 13.89
N ILE A 779 -15.02 1.62 14.78
CA ILE A 779 -13.87 2.50 14.63
C ILE A 779 -12.99 2.06 13.45
N GLN A 780 -12.69 0.76 13.35
CA GLN A 780 -11.87 0.23 12.26
C GLN A 780 -12.53 0.40 10.89
N ARG A 781 -13.87 0.30 10.80
CA ARG A 781 -14.62 0.59 9.58
C ARG A 781 -14.39 2.03 9.12
N ILE A 782 -14.50 3.00 10.02
CA ILE A 782 -14.30 4.42 9.68
C ILE A 782 -12.89 4.66 9.15
N VAL A 783 -11.88 4.11 9.84
CA VAL A 783 -10.47 4.21 9.43
C VAL A 783 -10.22 3.62 8.05
N ARG A 784 -10.78 2.43 7.79
CA ARG A 784 -10.65 1.75 6.50
C ARG A 784 -11.31 2.54 5.37
N ASP A 785 -12.55 2.99 5.59
CA ASP A 785 -13.32 3.67 4.56
C ASP A 785 -12.67 5.02 4.23
N ALA A 786 -12.08 5.70 5.23
CA ALA A 786 -11.22 6.86 5.05
C ALA A 786 -9.99 6.59 4.15
N GLN A 787 -9.24 5.52 4.42
CA GLN A 787 -8.08 5.13 3.60
C GLN A 787 -8.49 4.75 2.18
N ASN A 788 -9.58 4.00 2.03
CA ASN A 788 -10.12 3.63 0.73
C ASN A 788 -10.52 4.87 -0.08
N PHE A 789 -11.15 5.85 0.56
CA PHE A 789 -11.46 7.13 -0.06
C PHE A 789 -10.19 7.84 -0.54
N ALA A 790 -9.16 7.93 0.31
CA ALA A 790 -7.91 8.60 -0.02
C ALA A 790 -7.19 7.96 -1.22
N VAL A 791 -7.10 6.63 -1.24
CA VAL A 791 -6.47 5.87 -2.34
C VAL A 791 -7.24 6.02 -3.66
N LYS A 792 -8.58 6.09 -3.61
CA LYS A 792 -9.43 6.24 -4.81
C LYS A 792 -9.41 7.66 -5.38
N TYR A 793 -9.51 8.68 -4.52
CA TYR A 793 -9.86 10.04 -4.95
C TYR A 793 -8.74 11.07 -4.76
N LEU A 794 -7.73 10.80 -3.93
CA LEU A 794 -6.74 11.82 -3.53
C LEU A 794 -5.33 11.58 -4.09
N THR A 795 -5.15 10.56 -4.93
CA THR A 795 -3.88 10.29 -5.64
C THR A 795 -3.61 11.33 -6.72
N VAL A 796 -2.35 11.45 -7.16
CA VAL A 796 -1.98 12.35 -8.27
C VAL A 796 -2.79 12.07 -9.54
N PRO A 797 -2.98 10.80 -10.00
CA PRO A 797 -3.84 10.51 -11.14
C PRO A 797 -5.31 10.88 -10.92
N ALA A 798 -5.86 10.62 -9.73
CA ALA A 798 -7.24 10.99 -9.41
C ALA A 798 -7.44 12.51 -9.40
N ARG A 799 -6.52 13.27 -8.82
CA ARG A 799 -6.53 14.75 -8.86
C ARG A 799 -6.45 15.26 -10.30
N ALA A 800 -5.56 14.69 -11.12
CA ALA A 800 -5.47 15.06 -12.52
C ALA A 800 -6.76 14.74 -13.30
N ARG A 801 -7.42 13.61 -13.00
CA ARG A 801 -8.73 13.24 -13.56
C ARG A 801 -9.83 14.22 -13.13
N TYR A 802 -9.90 14.58 -11.85
CA TYR A 802 -10.88 15.55 -11.34
C TYR A 802 -10.67 16.91 -12.00
N LEU A 803 -9.43 17.37 -12.08
CA LEU A 803 -9.08 18.63 -12.74
C LEU A 803 -9.53 18.65 -14.21
N ARG A 804 -9.34 17.55 -14.95
CA ARG A 804 -9.83 17.43 -16.33
C ARG A 804 -11.34 17.63 -16.39
N ASP A 805 -12.08 16.93 -15.55
CA ASP A 805 -13.55 16.97 -15.56
C ASP A 805 -14.07 18.34 -15.12
N ALA A 806 -13.43 18.97 -14.13
CA ALA A 806 -13.71 20.34 -13.70
C ALA A 806 -13.47 21.36 -14.82
N LEU A 807 -12.35 21.26 -15.54
CA LEU A 807 -12.03 22.14 -16.66
C LEU A 807 -12.96 21.95 -17.86
N GLN A 808 -13.40 20.73 -18.13
CA GLN A 808 -14.41 20.44 -19.16
C GLN A 808 -15.76 21.06 -18.79
N ALA A 809 -16.20 20.89 -17.54
CA ALA A 809 -17.43 21.49 -17.04
C ALA A 809 -17.36 23.02 -17.05
N TYR A 810 -16.25 23.60 -16.60
CA TYR A 810 -16.00 25.04 -16.67
C TYR A 810 -16.04 25.56 -18.11
N LYS A 811 -15.33 24.92 -19.04
CA LYS A 811 -15.32 25.29 -20.46
C LYS A 811 -16.74 25.33 -21.05
N SER A 812 -17.60 24.38 -20.65
CA SER A 812 -18.99 24.31 -21.13
C SER A 812 -19.86 25.51 -20.74
N LEU A 813 -19.46 26.30 -19.73
CA LEU A 813 -20.15 27.52 -19.33
C LEU A 813 -20.00 28.64 -20.36
N PHE A 814 -19.03 28.54 -21.26
CA PHE A 814 -18.71 29.58 -22.23
C PHE A 814 -19.23 29.20 -23.63
N GLU A 815 -19.66 30.19 -24.40
CA GLU A 815 -20.10 29.97 -25.79
C GLU A 815 -19.01 30.19 -26.84
N ASP A 816 -17.94 30.91 -26.50
CA ASP A 816 -16.91 31.34 -27.43
C ASP A 816 -15.47 31.03 -26.95
N MET A 817 -15.29 30.12 -25.98
CA MET A 817 -13.97 29.79 -25.42
C MET A 817 -12.97 29.35 -26.48
N ASP A 818 -13.34 28.44 -27.37
CA ASP A 818 -12.45 27.94 -28.43
C ASP A 818 -12.00 29.04 -29.42
N PRO A 819 -12.91 29.78 -30.09
CA PRO A 819 -12.49 30.84 -30.99
C PRO A 819 -11.72 31.96 -30.27
N PHE A 820 -12.02 32.23 -29.00
CA PHE A 820 -11.28 33.21 -28.20
C PHE A 820 -9.84 32.74 -27.91
N ILE A 821 -9.65 31.47 -27.54
CA ILE A 821 -8.32 30.88 -27.33
C ILE A 821 -7.51 30.91 -28.61
N GLU A 822 -8.07 30.58 -29.76
CA GLU A 822 -7.35 30.62 -31.04
C GLU A 822 -6.85 32.05 -31.37
N GLN A 823 -7.69 33.06 -31.16
CA GLN A 823 -7.28 34.46 -31.31
C GLN A 823 -6.19 34.86 -30.29
N MET A 824 -6.28 34.37 -29.05
CA MET A 824 -5.28 34.63 -28.02
C MET A 824 -3.94 33.96 -28.37
N VAL A 825 -3.95 32.71 -28.81
CA VAL A 825 -2.77 31.96 -29.23
C VAL A 825 -2.09 32.63 -30.42
N ALA A 826 -2.86 33.15 -31.39
CA ALA A 826 -2.30 33.96 -32.48
C ALA A 826 -1.53 35.18 -31.96
N ARG A 827 -2.13 35.97 -31.06
CA ARG A 827 -1.46 37.12 -30.41
C ARG A 827 -0.25 36.71 -29.57
N MET A 828 -0.29 35.55 -28.91
CA MET A 828 0.86 35.03 -28.16
C MET A 828 2.01 34.66 -29.11
N ARG A 829 1.72 34.04 -30.27
CA ARG A 829 2.74 33.75 -31.29
C ARG A 829 3.36 35.04 -31.83
N GLU A 830 2.56 36.08 -32.08
CA GLU A 830 3.05 37.42 -32.47
C GLU A 830 3.97 38.04 -31.41
N ARG A 831 3.69 37.81 -30.12
CA ARG A 831 4.55 38.23 -28.99
C ARG A 831 5.82 37.37 -28.83
N GLY A 832 5.98 36.28 -29.59
CA GLY A 832 7.17 35.42 -29.58
C GLY A 832 7.05 34.11 -28.79
N PHE A 833 5.85 33.72 -28.34
CA PHE A 833 5.65 32.42 -27.69
C PHE A 833 5.81 31.26 -28.67
N ARG A 834 6.49 30.20 -28.24
CA ARG A 834 6.66 28.96 -29.02
C ARG A 834 5.51 27.99 -28.76
N ILE A 835 4.42 28.15 -29.50
CA ILE A 835 3.22 27.32 -29.38
C ILE A 835 3.08 26.47 -30.64
N PRO A 836 3.08 25.12 -30.55
CA PRO A 836 2.93 24.23 -31.71
C PRO A 836 1.70 24.58 -32.55
N GLN A 837 1.82 24.43 -33.87
CA GLN A 837 0.74 24.73 -34.81
C GLN A 837 -0.46 23.82 -34.63
#